data_AF-A0A7D7U3U0-F1
#
_entry.id   AF-A0A7D7U3U0-F1
#
_cell.length_a   1.000
_cell.length_b   1.000
_cell.length_c   1.000
_cell.angle_alpha   90.00
_cell.angle_beta   90.00
_cell.angle_gamma   90.00
#
_symmetry.space_group_name_H-M   'P 1'
#
loop_
_entity.id
_entity.type
_entity.pdbx_description
1 polymer ?
#
loop_
_entity_poly.entity_id
_entity_poly.type
_entity_poly.pdbx_seq_one_letter_code
_entity_poly.pdbx_strand_id
1 'polypeptide(L)'
;MNKKNIIKFVSLLGVGSFVMLAATSCTKNITLTSNSKTTSDTDNTSNTSSNNNTNSGSSAEMNNVSRSGAKTNTTDQPLATPRQTLIDLIGTENNNINLYSDYGQILSDLRSAYKTAKNASKNTNATLAEIKSIETTLQAAINKAATDKQTFDNNNRALVTAYNELKTTLQSKTTTLEGLTEERYSGIKHELDSLYDVGAGIINQKLDSISGTNLAANTVVKANKDIKDALSALDSWKTNANALATSYIKQALVKDKLTGIDSNNTVQPGNYSFAGYSVDVTSDSSAHPNWSFAQRKAWTSNENIFNSPQPVTDISWIYGIAGTNAKYTLTFNYYGSSTGYLYFPYKLVKTGDNVGLQYKLNNAPNPTEITFGDMGTDNGKTPTVGDINVAKVALPNLNFGANTIEFSVPTSDSTKVAPMIGNMYLTSNSDNADQIYDNIFGNNTSQDDSVSVDLLNGYSLGANYSMLFYRLSNYTENSVMQTNKPAYLVGFIGGSGERIANNTTAQSNYVNFNRNPITNGSSRTLTIYVNAPKTGEYSIHSTYIYSAGNNNTTGTRSIKFSTDSSNDTNAVSITVKSLGSWSILGKIDTSSSDTSGITTGSKRTLNLQQGLNKVIVSQVSGDTPYIGNLTFTLSDTPQVNAVNNTNENNAEGGSVTPESR
;
A
#
# COMPACT_ATOMS: atom_id res chain seq x y z
N MET A 1 -2.76 -36.70 -19.33
CA MET A 1 -2.62 -36.38 -20.77
C MET A 1 -3.19 -34.97 -20.92
N ASN A 2 -2.49 -33.88 -21.26
CA ASN A 2 -1.32 -33.65 -22.12
C ASN A 2 -0.37 -32.63 -21.47
N LYS A 3 0.93 -32.93 -21.40
CA LYS A 3 1.98 -31.98 -21.01
C LYS A 3 2.30 -31.07 -22.20
N LYS A 4 2.12 -29.76 -22.06
CA LYS A 4 2.66 -28.77 -23.00
C LYS A 4 4.10 -28.45 -22.60
N ASN A 5 5.05 -28.81 -23.44
CA ASN A 5 6.45 -28.43 -23.33
C ASN A 5 6.59 -26.93 -23.60
N ILE A 6 6.89 -26.15 -22.56
CA ILE A 6 7.36 -24.77 -22.70
C ILE A 6 8.88 -24.82 -22.78
N ILE A 7 9.41 -24.53 -23.97
CA ILE A 7 10.83 -24.39 -24.25
C ILE A 7 11.29 -23.09 -23.58
N LYS A 8 12.07 -23.22 -22.51
CA LYS A 8 12.76 -22.10 -21.86
C LYS A 8 13.98 -21.73 -22.70
N PHE A 9 14.00 -20.55 -23.29
CA PHE A 9 15.23 -19.95 -23.80
C PHE A 9 16.06 -19.49 -22.61
N VAL A 10 17.04 -20.31 -22.21
CA VAL A 10 18.11 -19.88 -21.31
C VAL A 10 19.02 -18.97 -22.12
N SER A 11 19.03 -17.68 -21.76
CA SER A 11 20.03 -16.72 -22.19
C SER A 11 21.41 -17.21 -21.76
N LEU A 12 22.17 -17.73 -22.71
CA LEU A 12 23.57 -18.11 -22.55
C LEU A 12 24.42 -16.84 -22.71
N LEU A 13 24.41 -15.97 -21.70
CA LEU A 13 25.43 -14.92 -21.55
C LEU A 13 26.67 -15.58 -20.95
N GLY A 14 27.70 -15.71 -21.79
CA GLY A 14 28.98 -16.31 -21.46
C GLY A 14 29.64 -15.63 -20.25
N VAL A 15 29.78 -16.41 -19.19
CA VAL A 15 30.67 -16.12 -18.08
C VAL A 15 32.10 -16.31 -18.58
N GLY A 16 32.78 -15.20 -18.85
CA GLY A 16 34.21 -15.15 -19.15
C GLY A 16 34.94 -14.34 -18.08
N SER A 17 34.83 -14.73 -16.81
CA SER A 17 35.68 -14.19 -15.74
C SER A 17 37.07 -14.79 -15.86
N PHE A 18 38.00 -14.08 -16.52
CA PHE A 18 39.42 -14.35 -16.35
C PHE A 18 39.95 -13.51 -15.19
N VAL A 19 40.11 -14.16 -14.04
CA VAL A 19 41.03 -13.71 -12.99
C VAL A 19 42.44 -13.89 -13.55
N MET A 20 43.12 -12.78 -13.88
CA MET A 20 44.54 -12.83 -14.19
C MET A 20 45.30 -12.84 -12.86
N LEU A 21 45.80 -14.02 -12.45
CA LEU A 21 46.84 -14.10 -11.44
C LEU A 21 48.08 -13.37 -11.96
N ALA A 22 48.61 -12.47 -11.13
CA ALA A 22 49.91 -11.86 -11.35
C ALA A 22 50.99 -12.95 -11.36
N ALA A 23 51.64 -13.14 -12.51
CA ALA A 23 52.94 -13.80 -12.58
C ALA A 23 54.01 -12.71 -12.59
N THR A 24 54.60 -12.47 -11.42
CA THR A 24 55.88 -11.79 -11.29
C THR A 24 56.98 -12.66 -11.90
N SER A 25 57.62 -12.21 -12.98
CA SER A 25 58.99 -12.65 -13.29
C SER A 25 59.79 -11.53 -13.95
N CYS A 26 60.60 -10.89 -13.11
CA CYS A 26 61.90 -10.26 -13.37
C CYS A 26 62.24 -9.89 -14.83
N THR A 27 62.08 -8.61 -15.13
CA THR A 27 62.84 -7.90 -16.16
C THR A 27 64.30 -7.80 -15.72
N LYS A 28 65.24 -8.38 -16.48
CA LYS A 28 66.65 -7.98 -16.43
C LYS A 28 66.84 -6.84 -17.44
N ASN A 29 67.00 -5.63 -16.91
CA ASN A 29 67.34 -4.42 -17.65
C ASN A 29 68.73 -4.53 -18.28
N ILE A 30 68.86 -4.04 -19.51
CA ILE A 30 70.11 -3.58 -20.10
C ILE A 30 70.44 -2.21 -19.47
N THR A 31 71.63 -2.10 -18.89
CA THR A 31 72.12 -0.95 -18.13
C THR A 31 72.49 0.23 -19.03
N LEU A 32 71.93 1.41 -18.72
CA LEU A 32 72.49 2.72 -19.06
C LEU A 32 73.57 3.08 -18.03
N THR A 33 74.69 3.58 -18.54
CA THR A 33 75.86 4.08 -17.83
C THR A 33 75.55 5.25 -16.88
N SER A 34 75.97 5.16 -15.63
CA SER A 34 76.31 6.33 -14.82
C SER A 34 77.30 6.00 -13.70
N ASN A 35 78.23 6.93 -13.51
CA ASN A 35 79.39 6.95 -12.63
C ASN A 35 79.19 6.51 -11.17
N SER A 36 80.29 5.99 -10.62
CA SER A 36 80.89 6.28 -9.30
C SER A 36 81.21 5.04 -8.46
N LYS A 37 82.52 4.81 -8.28
CA LYS A 37 83.24 4.61 -6.99
C LYS A 37 82.41 3.96 -5.87
N THR A 38 82.79 2.84 -5.25
CA THR A 38 84.11 2.49 -4.66
C THR A 38 84.00 1.06 -4.10
N THR A 39 85.10 0.29 -4.14
CA THR A 39 85.61 -0.71 -3.14
C THR A 39 84.63 -1.70 -2.51
N SER A 40 84.90 -3.00 -2.35
CA SER A 40 86.13 -3.78 -2.34
C SER A 40 85.74 -5.24 -2.07
N ASP A 41 86.60 -6.16 -2.52
CA ASP A 41 86.93 -7.46 -1.92
C ASP A 41 85.81 -8.50 -1.71
N THR A 42 85.85 -9.59 -2.49
CA THR A 42 86.52 -10.90 -2.25
C THR A 42 85.38 -11.89 -1.99
N ASP A 43 85.41 -13.17 -2.31
CA ASP A 43 86.46 -14.07 -2.75
C ASP A 43 85.78 -15.32 -3.34
N ASN A 44 86.54 -16.08 -4.15
CA ASN A 44 86.60 -17.55 -4.17
C ASN A 44 85.32 -18.42 -4.38
N THR A 45 85.34 -19.53 -5.12
CA THR A 45 86.24 -20.14 -6.10
C THR A 45 85.57 -21.42 -6.60
N SER A 46 85.98 -21.85 -7.80
CA SER A 46 86.12 -23.26 -8.21
C SER A 46 84.81 -24.09 -8.34
N ASN A 47 84.71 -25.15 -9.15
CA ASN A 47 85.66 -25.83 -9.99
C ASN A 47 84.89 -26.69 -11.02
N THR A 48 85.39 -26.67 -12.26
CA THR A 48 85.64 -27.81 -13.17
C THR A 48 84.70 -29.02 -13.28
N SER A 49 84.34 -29.27 -14.55
CA SER A 49 84.71 -30.44 -15.37
C SER A 49 83.73 -31.60 -15.65
N SER A 50 83.70 -31.90 -16.95
CA SER A 50 83.74 -33.21 -17.63
C SER A 50 82.44 -33.91 -18.05
N ASN A 51 82.27 -33.95 -19.38
CA ASN A 51 82.21 -35.14 -20.26
C ASN A 51 81.40 -36.38 -19.80
N ASN A 52 80.40 -36.79 -20.60
CA ASN A 52 80.58 -37.82 -21.64
C ASN A 52 79.28 -38.24 -22.36
N ASN A 53 79.47 -38.43 -23.66
CA ASN A 53 78.85 -39.30 -24.67
C ASN A 53 78.00 -40.52 -24.20
N THR A 54 76.93 -40.84 -24.94
CA THR A 54 76.63 -42.20 -25.43
C THR A 54 75.58 -42.20 -26.56
N ASN A 55 75.73 -43.17 -27.45
CA ASN A 55 75.06 -43.36 -28.75
C ASN A 55 74.23 -44.67 -28.76
N SER A 56 73.46 -44.91 -29.83
CA SER A 56 72.81 -46.16 -30.30
C SER A 56 71.32 -46.37 -29.94
N GLY A 57 70.39 -46.78 -30.82
CA GLY A 57 70.49 -47.18 -32.23
C GLY A 57 69.16 -47.77 -32.80
N SER A 58 69.09 -47.89 -34.14
CA SER A 58 68.28 -48.79 -35.03
C SER A 58 66.74 -48.86 -34.90
N SER A 59 65.90 -49.07 -35.93
CA SER A 59 65.95 -49.68 -37.30
C SER A 59 64.60 -49.34 -38.01
N ALA A 60 64.48 -48.96 -39.30
CA ALA A 60 64.53 -49.68 -40.60
C ALA A 60 63.13 -50.01 -41.21
N GLU A 61 63.08 -50.00 -42.56
CA GLU A 61 62.05 -50.43 -43.55
C GLU A 61 60.97 -49.41 -43.98
N MET A 62 61.04 -48.81 -45.19
CA MET A 62 60.80 -49.29 -46.58
C MET A 62 59.32 -49.35 -47.00
N ASN A 63 58.88 -48.44 -47.88
CA ASN A 63 58.37 -48.84 -49.21
C ASN A 63 58.28 -47.68 -50.22
N ASN A 64 58.58 -48.03 -51.45
CA ASN A 64 58.82 -47.20 -52.64
C ASN A 64 57.64 -47.36 -53.61
N VAL A 65 57.12 -46.29 -54.22
CA VAL A 65 56.56 -46.32 -55.59
C VAL A 65 56.87 -45.01 -56.30
N SER A 66 57.65 -45.14 -57.38
CA SER A 66 57.94 -44.14 -58.40
C SER A 66 56.70 -43.79 -59.22
N ARG A 67 56.63 -42.57 -59.80
CA ARG A 67 56.66 -42.37 -61.28
C ARG A 67 56.25 -40.96 -61.74
N SER A 68 57.10 -40.47 -62.64
CA SER A 68 56.89 -39.54 -63.75
C SER A 68 56.85 -38.04 -63.46
N GLY A 69 57.91 -37.37 -63.93
CA GLY A 69 57.99 -35.94 -64.00
C GLY A 69 56.93 -35.31 -64.90
N ALA A 70 56.59 -34.08 -64.53
CA ALA A 70 56.34 -33.00 -65.45
C ALA A 70 57.08 -31.79 -64.88
N LYS A 71 58.06 -31.28 -65.63
CA LYS A 71 58.56 -29.92 -65.43
C LYS A 71 57.37 -28.99 -65.69
N THR A 72 56.80 -28.43 -64.63
CA THR A 72 56.01 -27.20 -64.70
C THR A 72 56.67 -26.19 -63.77
N ASN A 73 56.88 -25.00 -64.30
CA ASN A 73 57.62 -23.89 -63.72
C ASN A 73 57.49 -23.77 -62.20
N THR A 74 58.64 -23.76 -61.53
CA THR A 74 58.81 -23.19 -60.20
C THR A 74 58.56 -21.68 -60.25
N THR A 75 57.29 -21.27 -60.20
CA THR A 75 56.89 -19.87 -59.95
C THR A 75 55.70 -19.70 -59.00
N ASP A 76 55.03 -20.76 -58.54
CA ASP A 76 53.86 -20.66 -57.63
C ASP A 76 54.17 -20.91 -56.13
N GLN A 77 55.40 -21.28 -55.78
CA GLN A 77 55.86 -21.39 -54.39
C GLN A 77 56.06 -20.07 -53.61
N PRO A 78 56.33 -18.88 -54.20
CA PRO A 78 56.63 -17.69 -53.39
C PRO A 78 55.40 -17.05 -52.72
N LEU A 79 54.17 -17.45 -53.08
CA LEU A 79 52.92 -16.84 -52.58
C LEU A 79 52.10 -17.74 -51.64
N ALA A 80 52.30 -19.06 -51.64
CA ALA A 80 51.51 -19.99 -50.84
C ALA A 80 51.70 -19.78 -49.33
N THR A 81 52.95 -19.74 -48.85
CA THR A 81 53.27 -19.54 -47.43
C THR A 81 52.81 -18.18 -46.90
N PRO A 82 53.09 -17.04 -47.56
CA PRO A 82 52.62 -15.73 -47.10
C PRO A 82 51.09 -15.60 -47.10
N ARG A 83 50.40 -16.25 -48.06
CA ARG A 83 48.93 -16.30 -48.06
C ARG A 83 48.40 -17.13 -46.89
N GLN A 84 49.04 -18.25 -46.56
CA GLN A 84 48.66 -19.06 -45.40
C GLN A 84 48.83 -18.27 -44.10
N THR A 85 49.95 -17.56 -43.92
CA THR A 85 50.16 -16.70 -42.74
C THR A 85 49.09 -15.62 -42.61
N LEU A 86 48.73 -14.95 -43.71
CA LEU A 86 47.65 -13.97 -43.72
C LEU A 86 46.29 -14.61 -43.37
N ILE A 87 46.00 -15.82 -43.88
CA ILE A 87 44.78 -16.56 -43.55
C ILE A 87 44.73 -16.94 -42.07
N ASP A 88 45.84 -17.42 -41.51
CA ASP A 88 45.94 -17.77 -40.08
C ASP A 88 45.70 -16.52 -39.21
N LEU A 89 46.28 -15.38 -39.60
CA LEU A 89 46.06 -14.11 -38.91
C LEU A 89 44.60 -13.64 -39.01
N ILE A 90 43.96 -13.77 -40.18
CA ILE A 90 42.52 -13.53 -40.35
C ILE A 90 41.71 -14.49 -39.47
N GLY A 91 42.15 -15.73 -39.29
CA GLY A 91 41.52 -16.73 -38.42
C GLY A 91 41.42 -16.32 -36.95
N THR A 92 42.24 -15.36 -36.51
CA THR A 92 42.19 -14.82 -35.14
C THR A 92 41.08 -13.78 -34.90
N GLU A 93 40.37 -13.36 -35.96
CA GLU A 93 39.42 -12.25 -35.93
C GLU A 93 38.39 -12.34 -34.81
N ASN A 94 37.72 -13.50 -34.63
CA ASN A 94 36.66 -13.63 -33.62
C ASN A 94 37.19 -13.36 -32.20
N ASN A 95 38.36 -13.91 -31.88
CA ASN A 95 38.97 -13.70 -30.56
C ASN A 95 39.35 -12.24 -30.37
N ASN A 96 39.97 -11.63 -31.39
CA ASN A 96 40.42 -10.25 -31.32
C ASN A 96 39.24 -9.25 -31.28
N ILE A 97 38.20 -9.42 -32.09
CA ILE A 97 37.00 -8.56 -32.07
C ILE A 97 36.27 -8.65 -30.73
N ASN A 98 36.17 -9.84 -30.12
CA ASN A 98 35.46 -10.02 -28.85
C ASN A 98 36.11 -9.23 -27.69
N LEU A 99 37.44 -9.13 -27.68
CA LEU A 99 38.20 -8.38 -26.68
C LEU A 99 37.88 -6.88 -26.63
N TYR A 100 37.42 -6.32 -27.76
CA TYR A 100 37.13 -4.88 -27.89
C TYR A 100 35.64 -4.61 -28.09
N SER A 101 34.77 -5.56 -27.75
CA SER A 101 33.31 -5.43 -27.96
C SER A 101 32.70 -4.19 -27.31
N ASP A 102 33.23 -3.78 -26.16
CA ASP A 102 32.83 -2.60 -25.39
C ASP A 102 33.48 -1.28 -25.88
N TYR A 103 34.38 -1.33 -26.87
CA TYR A 103 35.08 -0.18 -27.40
C TYR A 103 34.63 0.11 -28.84
N GLY A 104 33.82 1.14 -29.06
CA GLY A 104 33.25 1.48 -30.36
C GLY A 104 34.29 1.76 -31.43
N GLN A 105 35.17 2.75 -31.23
CA GLN A 105 36.14 3.19 -32.24
C GLN A 105 37.22 2.12 -32.47
N ILE A 106 37.83 1.60 -31.41
CA ILE A 106 38.85 0.53 -31.52
C ILE A 106 38.31 -0.70 -32.27
N LEU A 107 37.07 -1.13 -31.96
CA LEU A 107 36.43 -2.26 -32.66
C LEU A 107 36.16 -1.97 -34.13
N SER A 108 35.74 -0.74 -34.45
CA SER A 108 35.45 -0.31 -35.81
C SER A 108 36.70 -0.35 -36.68
N ASP A 109 37.81 0.23 -36.18
CA ASP A 109 39.09 0.26 -36.88
C ASP A 109 39.63 -1.15 -37.09
N LEU A 110 39.57 -2.00 -36.06
CA LEU A 110 40.01 -3.39 -36.15
C LEU A 110 39.18 -4.20 -37.17
N ARG A 111 37.85 -4.03 -37.18
CA ARG A 111 36.97 -4.65 -38.18
C ARG A 111 37.29 -4.21 -39.60
N SER A 112 37.63 -2.92 -39.79
CA SER A 112 38.03 -2.38 -41.09
C SER A 112 39.33 -3.03 -41.60
N ALA A 113 40.32 -3.21 -40.70
CA ALA A 113 41.57 -3.89 -41.02
C ALA A 113 41.35 -5.36 -41.42
N TYR A 114 40.54 -6.11 -40.66
CA TYR A 114 40.19 -7.49 -41.01
C TYR A 114 39.43 -7.58 -42.34
N LYS A 115 38.48 -6.67 -42.60
CA LYS A 115 37.76 -6.62 -43.87
C LYS A 115 38.72 -6.40 -45.05
N THR A 116 39.67 -5.49 -44.89
CA THR A 116 40.71 -5.21 -45.91
C THR A 116 41.57 -6.44 -46.16
N ALA A 117 42.04 -7.11 -45.09
CA ALA A 117 42.82 -8.34 -45.19
C ALA A 117 42.06 -9.49 -45.86
N LYS A 118 40.79 -9.69 -45.51
CA LYS A 118 39.90 -10.70 -46.13
C LYS A 118 39.66 -10.45 -47.61
N ASN A 119 39.52 -9.19 -48.02
CA ASN A 119 39.33 -8.86 -49.43
C ASN A 119 40.61 -9.14 -50.21
N ALA A 120 41.76 -8.80 -49.65
CA ALA A 120 43.04 -9.03 -50.28
C ALA A 120 43.46 -10.51 -50.34
N SER A 121 43.14 -11.30 -49.32
CA SER A 121 43.45 -12.73 -49.32
C SER A 121 42.76 -13.48 -50.46
N LYS A 122 41.63 -12.96 -50.95
CA LYS A 122 40.86 -13.47 -52.09
C LYS A 122 41.35 -12.96 -53.46
N ASN A 123 42.22 -11.95 -53.49
CA ASN A 123 42.74 -11.42 -54.75
C ASN A 123 43.81 -12.38 -55.33
N THR A 124 43.46 -13.12 -56.38
CA THR A 124 44.34 -14.08 -57.06
C THR A 124 45.51 -13.40 -57.78
N ASN A 125 45.40 -12.11 -58.08
CA ASN A 125 46.42 -11.34 -58.81
C ASN A 125 47.35 -10.55 -57.86
N ALA A 126 47.16 -10.65 -56.54
CA ALA A 126 48.01 -9.95 -55.58
C ALA A 126 49.45 -10.50 -55.60
N THR A 127 50.40 -9.57 -55.69
CA THR A 127 51.85 -9.80 -55.64
C THR A 127 52.31 -10.19 -54.23
N LEU A 128 53.49 -10.79 -54.13
CA LEU A 128 54.11 -11.14 -52.84
C LEU A 128 54.28 -9.92 -51.92
N ALA A 129 54.68 -8.78 -52.49
CA ALA A 129 54.86 -7.54 -51.75
C ALA A 129 53.53 -7.01 -51.19
N GLU A 130 52.44 -7.12 -51.96
CA GLU A 130 51.10 -6.75 -51.50
C GLU A 130 50.60 -7.66 -50.37
N ILE A 131 50.76 -8.98 -50.48
CA ILE A 131 50.34 -9.92 -49.42
C ILE A 131 51.11 -9.66 -48.11
N LYS A 132 52.43 -9.49 -48.17
CA LYS A 132 53.26 -9.19 -46.98
C LYS A 132 52.95 -7.82 -46.38
N SER A 133 52.67 -6.82 -47.22
CA SER A 133 52.27 -5.48 -46.76
C SER A 133 50.94 -5.54 -46.00
N ILE A 134 49.99 -6.35 -46.47
CA ILE A 134 48.67 -6.50 -45.84
C ILE A 134 48.74 -7.31 -44.56
N GLU A 135 49.54 -8.38 -44.51
CA GLU A 135 49.86 -9.11 -43.27
C GLU A 135 50.44 -8.16 -42.21
N THR A 136 51.46 -7.38 -42.58
CA THR A 136 52.09 -6.39 -41.69
C THR A 136 51.07 -5.35 -41.22
N THR A 137 50.21 -4.87 -42.12
CA THR A 137 49.17 -3.88 -41.82
C THR A 137 48.13 -4.44 -40.85
N LEU A 138 47.67 -5.68 -41.05
CA LEU A 138 46.72 -6.32 -40.14
C LEU A 138 47.35 -6.56 -38.77
N GLN A 139 48.58 -7.08 -38.71
CA GLN A 139 49.29 -7.29 -37.45
C GLN A 139 49.51 -5.96 -36.70
N ALA A 140 49.86 -4.90 -37.43
CA ALA A 140 49.97 -3.56 -36.86
C ALA A 140 48.63 -3.06 -36.30
N ALA A 141 47.51 -3.29 -36.99
CA ALA A 141 46.18 -2.92 -36.50
C ALA A 141 45.78 -3.69 -35.23
N ILE A 142 46.09 -4.99 -35.15
CA ILE A 142 45.88 -5.80 -33.95
C ILE A 142 46.69 -5.26 -32.76
N ASN A 143 47.98 -4.99 -32.98
CA ASN A 143 48.85 -4.44 -31.93
C ASN A 143 48.39 -3.04 -31.51
N LYS A 144 47.94 -2.23 -32.46
CA LYS A 144 47.40 -0.89 -32.20
C LYS A 144 46.13 -0.96 -31.37
N ALA A 145 45.19 -1.86 -31.66
CA ALA A 145 43.97 -2.02 -30.84
C ALA A 145 44.28 -2.36 -29.37
N ALA A 146 45.28 -3.21 -29.12
CA ALA A 146 45.74 -3.51 -27.76
C ALA A 146 46.32 -2.29 -27.06
N THR A 147 47.13 -1.49 -27.78
CA THR A 147 47.76 -0.28 -27.26
C THR A 147 46.73 0.81 -26.99
N ASP A 148 45.83 1.07 -27.94
CA ASP A 148 44.77 2.06 -27.84
C ASP A 148 43.85 1.76 -26.65
N LYS A 149 43.50 0.48 -26.43
CA LYS A 149 42.73 0.05 -25.25
C LYS A 149 43.47 0.38 -23.96
N GLN A 150 44.76 0.03 -23.86
CA GLN A 150 45.54 0.30 -22.67
C GLN A 150 45.64 1.81 -22.38
N THR A 151 45.87 2.63 -23.41
CA THR A 151 45.89 4.09 -23.30
C THR A 151 44.54 4.64 -22.88
N PHE A 152 43.45 4.17 -23.50
CA PHE A 152 42.10 4.59 -23.14
C PHE A 152 41.80 4.27 -21.67
N ASP A 153 42.07 3.03 -21.24
CA ASP A 153 41.78 2.57 -19.88
C ASP A 153 42.56 3.36 -18.85
N ASN A 154 43.85 3.63 -19.11
CA ASN A 154 44.69 4.42 -18.21
C ASN A 154 44.20 5.86 -18.09
N ASN A 155 43.73 6.45 -19.19
CA ASN A 155 43.22 7.82 -19.21
C ASN A 155 41.80 7.94 -18.64
N ASN A 156 41.02 6.86 -18.66
CA ASN A 156 39.59 6.87 -18.31
C ASN A 156 39.24 5.85 -17.21
N ARG A 157 40.16 5.59 -16.26
CA ARG A 157 39.99 4.54 -15.23
C ARG A 157 38.65 4.59 -14.52
N ALA A 158 38.19 5.77 -14.11
CA ALA A 158 36.91 5.93 -13.40
C ALA A 158 35.71 5.53 -14.28
N LEU A 159 35.73 5.88 -15.57
CA LEU A 159 34.70 5.49 -16.52
C LEU A 159 34.68 3.98 -16.72
N VAL A 160 35.85 3.36 -16.96
CA VAL A 160 35.96 1.91 -17.18
C VAL A 160 35.48 1.12 -15.96
N THR A 161 35.86 1.55 -14.75
CA THR A 161 35.35 0.93 -13.51
C THR A 161 33.84 1.04 -13.41
N ALA A 162 33.28 2.25 -13.57
CA ALA A 162 31.84 2.46 -13.48
C ALA A 162 31.05 1.66 -14.54
N TYR A 163 31.59 1.56 -15.75
CA TYR A 163 31.00 0.82 -16.87
C TYR A 163 30.93 -0.69 -16.57
N ASN A 164 32.01 -1.26 -16.04
CA ASN A 164 32.05 -2.67 -15.65
C ASN A 164 31.14 -2.98 -14.45
N GLU A 165 31.06 -2.07 -13.48
CA GLU A 165 30.12 -2.20 -12.37
C GLU A 165 28.67 -2.16 -12.86
N LEU A 166 28.32 -1.24 -13.76
CA LEU A 166 26.98 -1.18 -14.35
C LEU A 166 26.66 -2.48 -15.11
N LYS A 167 27.57 -2.99 -15.95
CA LYS A 167 27.40 -4.29 -16.62
C LYS A 167 27.11 -5.42 -15.64
N THR A 168 27.85 -5.46 -14.53
CA THR A 168 27.64 -6.46 -13.47
C THR A 168 26.25 -6.30 -12.84
N THR A 169 25.83 -5.08 -12.52
CA THR A 169 24.50 -4.79 -11.97
C THR A 169 23.39 -5.22 -12.94
N LEU A 170 23.52 -4.95 -14.25
CA LEU A 170 22.53 -5.32 -15.27
C LEU A 170 22.29 -6.84 -15.38
N GLN A 171 23.25 -7.68 -14.98
CA GLN A 171 23.07 -9.14 -14.97
C GLN A 171 21.95 -9.59 -14.02
N SER A 172 21.61 -8.79 -13.01
CA SER A 172 20.51 -9.08 -12.08
C SER A 172 19.11 -8.90 -12.68
N LYS A 173 18.97 -8.19 -13.83
CA LYS A 173 17.67 -7.78 -14.41
C LYS A 173 16.65 -8.92 -14.44
N THR A 174 17.02 -10.06 -15.04
CA THR A 174 16.09 -11.18 -15.26
C THR A 174 15.56 -11.72 -13.94
N THR A 175 16.45 -12.10 -13.02
CA THR A 175 16.08 -12.64 -11.71
C THR A 175 15.24 -11.67 -10.90
N THR A 176 15.60 -10.37 -10.91
CA THR A 176 14.85 -9.34 -10.19
C THR A 176 13.42 -9.20 -10.72
N LEU A 177 13.25 -9.09 -12.05
CA LEU A 177 11.93 -8.85 -12.66
C LEU A 177 11.03 -10.09 -12.66
N GLU A 178 11.58 -11.31 -12.72
CA GLU A 178 10.82 -12.56 -12.57
C GLU A 178 10.11 -12.65 -11.20
N GLY A 179 10.71 -12.07 -10.16
CA GLY A 179 10.13 -11.98 -8.81
C GLY A 179 9.02 -10.93 -8.66
N LEU A 180 8.61 -10.25 -9.73
CA LEU A 180 7.67 -9.12 -9.73
C LEU A 180 6.53 -9.29 -10.75
N THR A 181 6.13 -10.54 -11.02
CA THR A 181 5.13 -10.87 -12.06
C THR A 181 3.69 -10.64 -11.63
N GLU A 182 3.42 -10.56 -10.33
CA GLU A 182 2.07 -10.33 -9.80
C GLU A 182 1.62 -8.87 -10.01
N GLU A 183 0.33 -8.67 -10.29
CA GLU A 183 -0.23 -7.35 -10.61
C GLU A 183 0.04 -6.29 -9.53
N ARG A 184 0.01 -6.69 -8.25
CA ARG A 184 0.33 -5.82 -7.12
C ARG A 184 1.74 -5.23 -7.16
N TYR A 185 2.67 -5.84 -7.91
CA TYR A 185 4.04 -5.34 -8.11
C TYR A 185 4.26 -4.65 -9.45
N SER A 186 3.21 -4.43 -10.24
CA SER A 186 3.33 -3.84 -11.59
C SER A 186 4.05 -2.47 -11.60
N GLY A 187 3.78 -1.59 -10.64
CA GLY A 187 4.51 -0.33 -10.49
C GLY A 187 6.00 -0.53 -10.21
N ILE A 188 6.33 -1.43 -9.27
CA ILE A 188 7.72 -1.78 -8.94
C ILE A 188 8.45 -2.34 -10.15
N LYS A 189 7.80 -3.27 -10.87
CA LYS A 189 8.36 -3.88 -12.06
C LYS A 189 8.63 -2.83 -13.13
N HIS A 190 7.68 -1.93 -13.37
CA HIS A 190 7.82 -0.86 -14.36
C HIS A 190 9.00 0.07 -14.03
N GLU A 191 9.12 0.51 -12.77
CA GLU A 191 10.22 1.38 -12.34
C GLU A 191 11.59 0.71 -12.53
N LEU A 192 11.75 -0.53 -12.04
CA LEU A 192 13.01 -1.26 -12.19
C LEU A 192 13.34 -1.54 -13.66
N ASP A 193 12.36 -1.94 -14.48
CA ASP A 193 12.58 -2.20 -15.91
C ASP A 193 13.05 -0.93 -16.63
N SER A 194 12.45 0.22 -16.31
CA SER A 194 12.88 1.54 -16.82
C SER A 194 14.33 1.86 -16.44
N LEU A 195 14.71 1.65 -15.17
CA LEU A 195 16.09 1.88 -14.71
C LEU A 195 17.09 0.94 -15.41
N TYR A 196 16.73 -0.33 -15.56
CA TYR A 196 17.55 -1.30 -16.29
C TYR A 196 17.69 -0.93 -17.78
N ASP A 197 16.63 -0.43 -18.41
CA ASP A 197 16.65 -0.01 -19.82
C ASP A 197 17.54 1.23 -20.03
N VAL A 198 17.50 2.19 -19.10
CA VAL A 198 18.45 3.32 -19.08
C VAL A 198 19.89 2.81 -18.99
N GLY A 199 20.15 1.88 -18.06
CA GLY A 199 21.48 1.27 -17.91
C GLY A 199 21.94 0.51 -19.15
N ALA A 200 21.07 -0.28 -19.78
CA ALA A 200 21.36 -0.99 -21.02
C ALA A 200 21.63 -0.03 -22.18
N GLY A 201 20.86 1.06 -22.29
CA GLY A 201 21.08 2.12 -23.26
C GLY A 201 22.45 2.77 -23.13
N ILE A 202 22.93 2.98 -21.90
CA ILE A 202 24.28 3.49 -21.62
C ILE A 202 25.36 2.49 -22.06
N ILE A 203 25.23 1.21 -21.73
CA ILE A 203 26.20 0.19 -22.11
C ILE A 203 26.30 0.07 -23.64
N ASN A 204 25.18 0.20 -24.35
CA ASN A 204 25.13 0.15 -25.81
C ASN A 204 25.88 1.31 -26.50
N GLN A 205 26.14 2.43 -25.82
CA GLN A 205 26.94 3.54 -26.37
C GLN A 205 28.44 3.21 -26.48
N LYS A 206 28.91 2.20 -25.74
CA LYS A 206 30.32 1.79 -25.66
C LYS A 206 31.23 2.86 -25.01
N LEU A 207 32.47 2.47 -24.72
CA LEU A 207 33.43 3.29 -23.96
C LEU A 207 34.01 4.45 -24.79
N ASP A 208 34.48 4.17 -26.01
CA ASP A 208 34.97 5.14 -26.99
C ASP A 208 33.99 5.27 -28.17
N SER A 209 33.67 6.51 -28.52
CA SER A 209 32.67 6.83 -29.55
C SER A 209 33.23 6.70 -30.96
N ILE A 210 32.42 6.20 -31.89
CA ILE A 210 32.75 6.13 -33.34
C ILE A 210 32.54 7.49 -34.03
N SER A 211 31.69 8.37 -33.49
CA SER A 211 31.18 9.54 -34.24
C SER A 211 30.79 10.75 -33.38
N GLY A 212 31.28 10.89 -32.14
CA GLY A 212 30.91 12.03 -31.29
C GLY A 212 31.48 12.04 -29.87
N THR A 213 30.75 12.70 -28.96
CA THR A 213 31.11 12.87 -27.54
C THR A 213 31.25 11.55 -26.81
N ASN A 214 32.33 11.43 -26.03
CA ASN A 214 32.60 10.23 -25.22
C ASN A 214 31.58 10.09 -24.08
N LEU A 215 31.37 8.84 -23.65
CA LEU A 215 30.52 8.51 -22.51
C LEU A 215 31.07 9.17 -21.23
N ALA A 216 30.20 9.88 -20.52
CA ALA A 216 30.60 10.58 -19.30
C ALA A 216 30.49 9.66 -18.07
N ALA A 217 31.56 9.55 -17.29
CA ALA A 217 31.63 8.65 -16.12
C ALA A 217 30.50 8.91 -15.11
N ASN A 218 30.12 10.17 -14.89
CA ASN A 218 29.03 10.55 -13.98
C ASN A 218 27.66 9.97 -14.39
N THR A 219 27.40 9.83 -15.70
CA THR A 219 26.15 9.29 -16.23
C THR A 219 26.06 7.80 -15.93
N VAL A 220 27.17 7.08 -16.10
CA VAL A 220 27.28 5.65 -15.78
C VAL A 220 27.14 5.41 -14.28
N VAL A 221 27.86 6.20 -13.46
CA VAL A 221 27.78 6.12 -12.00
C VAL A 221 26.36 6.38 -11.51
N LYS A 222 25.68 7.40 -12.05
CA LYS A 222 24.30 7.71 -11.69
C LYS A 222 23.35 6.56 -12.01
N ALA A 223 23.38 6.02 -13.23
CA ALA A 223 22.51 4.91 -13.60
C ALA A 223 22.73 3.67 -12.74
N ASN A 224 24.00 3.33 -12.45
CA ASN A 224 24.33 2.21 -11.56
C ASN A 224 23.83 2.45 -10.13
N LYS A 225 23.99 3.69 -9.63
CA LYS A 225 23.48 4.08 -8.31
C LYS A 225 21.96 3.99 -8.25
N ASP A 226 21.24 4.52 -9.24
CA ASP A 226 19.77 4.52 -9.26
C ASP A 226 19.23 3.08 -9.22
N ILE A 227 19.83 2.15 -9.98
CA ILE A 227 19.46 0.72 -9.91
C ILE A 227 19.76 0.13 -8.52
N LYS A 228 20.96 0.36 -7.97
CA LYS A 228 21.35 -0.18 -6.65
C LYS A 228 20.48 0.36 -5.51
N ASP A 229 20.13 1.64 -5.55
CA ASP A 229 19.24 2.27 -4.58
C ASP A 229 17.83 1.66 -4.67
N ALA A 230 17.31 1.46 -5.89
CA ALA A 230 16.02 0.79 -6.10
C ALA A 230 16.01 -0.66 -5.60
N LEU A 231 17.07 -1.43 -5.88
CA LEU A 231 17.21 -2.80 -5.37
C LEU A 231 17.28 -2.84 -3.84
N SER A 232 17.91 -1.85 -3.21
CA SER A 232 17.99 -1.74 -1.75
C SER A 232 16.63 -1.38 -1.11
N ALA A 233 15.79 -0.62 -1.82
CA ALA A 233 14.46 -0.24 -1.37
C ALA A 233 13.37 -1.29 -1.67
N LEU A 234 13.68 -2.30 -2.49
CA LEU A 234 12.72 -3.25 -3.05
C LEU A 234 11.81 -3.93 -2.02
N ASP A 235 12.36 -4.36 -0.88
CA ASP A 235 11.58 -5.03 0.16
C ASP A 235 10.57 -4.07 0.82
N SER A 236 10.94 -2.80 1.00
CA SER A 236 10.03 -1.79 1.52
C SER A 236 8.89 -1.49 0.54
N TRP A 237 9.20 -1.44 -0.76
CA TRP A 237 8.21 -1.27 -1.82
C TRP A 237 7.24 -2.45 -1.87
N LYS A 238 7.75 -3.68 -1.81
CA LYS A 238 6.94 -4.90 -1.73
C LYS A 238 6.05 -4.93 -0.50
N THR A 239 6.54 -4.50 0.65
CA THR A 239 5.77 -4.44 1.90
C THR A 239 4.57 -3.51 1.76
N ASN A 240 4.79 -2.30 1.23
CA ASN A 240 3.71 -1.34 0.96
C ASN A 240 2.71 -1.88 -0.07
N ALA A 241 3.18 -2.41 -1.19
CA ALA A 241 2.33 -2.98 -2.24
C ALA A 241 1.49 -4.16 -1.73
N ASN A 242 2.07 -5.03 -0.90
CA ASN A 242 1.35 -6.13 -0.26
C ASN A 242 0.27 -5.63 0.69
N ALA A 243 0.61 -4.70 1.59
CA ALA A 243 -0.34 -4.14 2.55
C ALA A 243 -1.56 -3.52 1.87
N LEU A 244 -1.35 -2.80 0.76
CA LEU A 244 -2.41 -2.20 -0.03
C LEU A 244 -3.22 -3.21 -0.86
N ALA A 245 -2.61 -4.33 -1.28
CA ALA A 245 -3.29 -5.35 -2.07
C ALA A 245 -4.17 -6.27 -1.23
N THR A 246 -3.73 -6.63 -0.02
CA THR A 246 -4.46 -7.55 0.88
C THR A 246 -5.29 -6.83 1.94
N SER A 247 -5.18 -5.51 2.05
CA SER A 247 -5.88 -4.68 3.01
C SER A 247 -5.86 -3.20 2.58
N TYR A 248 -5.62 -2.28 3.51
CA TYR A 248 -5.61 -0.84 3.27
C TYR A 248 -4.64 -0.09 4.19
N ILE A 249 -4.34 1.16 3.85
CA ILE A 249 -3.68 2.13 4.72
C ILE A 249 -4.72 3.13 5.22
N LYS A 250 -4.93 3.16 6.54
CA LYS A 250 -5.78 4.17 7.20
C LYS A 250 -5.04 5.49 7.36
N GLN A 251 -5.69 6.57 6.99
CA GLN A 251 -5.25 7.95 7.13
C GLN A 251 -6.24 8.69 8.01
N ALA A 252 -5.95 8.71 9.31
CA ALA A 252 -6.72 9.49 10.27
C ALA A 252 -6.68 10.96 9.90
N LEU A 253 -7.82 11.67 10.05
CA LEU A 253 -7.84 13.09 9.76
C LEU A 253 -7.05 13.87 10.81
N VAL A 254 -6.28 14.85 10.34
CA VAL A 254 -5.49 15.73 11.18
C VAL A 254 -5.92 17.16 10.91
N LYS A 255 -6.32 17.89 11.96
CA LYS A 255 -6.81 19.27 11.84
C LYS A 255 -5.85 20.17 11.05
N ASP A 256 -4.55 20.05 11.28
CA ASP A 256 -3.52 20.90 10.65
C ASP A 256 -3.37 20.69 9.14
N LYS A 257 -3.91 19.59 8.60
CA LYS A 257 -3.99 19.33 7.16
C LYS A 257 -5.18 20.02 6.50
N LEU A 258 -6.10 20.59 7.27
CA LEU A 258 -7.18 21.46 6.81
C LEU A 258 -6.68 22.92 6.82
N THR A 259 -6.53 23.51 5.64
CA THR A 259 -5.97 24.86 5.47
C THR A 259 -6.93 25.76 4.70
N GLY A 260 -6.69 27.08 4.72
CA GLY A 260 -7.49 28.07 3.97
C GLY A 260 -8.93 28.24 4.47
N ILE A 261 -9.21 27.81 5.71
CA ILE A 261 -10.51 27.98 6.36
C ILE A 261 -10.61 29.39 6.99
N ASP A 262 -11.82 29.95 7.03
CA ASP A 262 -12.10 31.26 7.64
C ASP A 262 -11.61 31.34 9.11
N SER A 263 -11.11 32.51 9.49
CA SER A 263 -10.78 32.94 10.85
C SER A 263 -11.90 32.78 11.88
N ASN A 264 -13.17 32.81 11.45
CA ASN A 264 -14.34 32.58 12.32
C ASN A 264 -14.54 31.10 12.70
N ASN A 265 -13.67 30.21 12.20
CA ASN A 265 -13.72 28.79 12.45
C ASN A 265 -13.12 28.43 13.81
N THR A 266 -14.01 28.24 14.78
CA THR A 266 -13.66 27.86 16.16
C THR A 266 -13.37 26.36 16.29
N VAL A 267 -12.85 25.94 17.44
CA VAL A 267 -12.72 24.52 17.77
C VAL A 267 -14.10 23.89 18.00
N GLN A 268 -14.19 22.56 17.85
CA GLN A 268 -15.40 21.82 18.19
C GLN A 268 -15.95 22.18 19.58
N PRO A 269 -17.28 22.19 19.77
CA PRO A 269 -17.89 22.43 21.06
C PRO A 269 -17.30 21.53 22.15
N GLY A 270 -16.87 22.14 23.26
CA GLY A 270 -16.18 21.40 24.31
C GLY A 270 -17.04 20.28 24.89
N ASN A 271 -18.37 20.45 24.88
CA ASN A 271 -19.32 19.56 25.54
C ASN A 271 -19.77 18.39 24.65
N TYR A 272 -19.30 18.33 23.40
CA TYR A 272 -19.59 17.24 22.47
C TYR A 272 -18.70 16.03 22.72
N SER A 273 -19.34 14.87 22.84
CA SER A 273 -18.66 13.58 22.85
C SER A 273 -18.65 12.90 21.49
N PHE A 274 -19.73 13.07 20.73
CA PHE A 274 -19.81 12.61 19.36
C PHE A 274 -19.23 13.65 18.41
N ALA A 275 -18.60 13.17 17.35
CA ALA A 275 -18.09 14.00 16.27
C ALA A 275 -19.06 14.08 15.08
N GLY A 276 -20.14 13.30 15.05
CA GLY A 276 -21.16 13.32 13.99
C GLY A 276 -22.55 13.09 14.58
N TYR A 277 -23.56 13.74 13.98
CA TYR A 277 -24.93 13.70 14.45
C TYR A 277 -25.91 13.36 13.33
N SER A 278 -27.04 12.72 13.67
CA SER A 278 -28.07 12.26 12.71
C SER A 278 -29.12 13.32 12.37
N VAL A 279 -28.91 14.56 12.82
CA VAL A 279 -29.77 15.72 12.64
C VAL A 279 -28.91 16.97 12.45
N ASP A 280 -29.51 18.06 11.99
CA ASP A 280 -28.84 19.34 11.80
C ASP A 280 -28.27 19.85 13.14
N VAL A 281 -26.99 20.22 13.17
CA VAL A 281 -26.25 20.52 14.41
C VAL A 281 -26.18 22.03 14.76
N THR A 282 -26.89 22.86 14.01
CA THR A 282 -26.87 24.32 14.16
C THR A 282 -28.01 24.83 15.05
N SER A 283 -27.80 25.99 15.68
CA SER A 283 -28.82 26.62 16.55
C SER A 283 -29.97 27.25 15.78
N ASP A 284 -29.72 27.64 14.53
CA ASP A 284 -30.68 28.05 13.54
C ASP A 284 -30.66 27.04 12.39
N SER A 285 -31.82 26.65 11.88
CA SER A 285 -31.91 25.69 10.76
C SER A 285 -31.32 26.24 9.45
N SER A 286 -30.80 27.48 9.45
CA SER A 286 -30.25 28.17 8.28
C SER A 286 -28.72 28.17 8.19
N ALA A 287 -27.96 28.23 9.30
CA ALA A 287 -26.51 28.35 9.23
C ALA A 287 -25.78 26.99 9.17
N HIS A 288 -24.50 27.02 8.78
CA HIS A 288 -23.55 25.93 9.02
C HIS A 288 -22.85 26.13 10.37
N PRO A 289 -22.31 25.06 10.97
CA PRO A 289 -21.42 25.15 12.12
C PRO A 289 -20.24 26.08 11.87
N ASN A 290 -19.92 26.89 12.87
CA ASN A 290 -18.72 27.73 12.88
C ASN A 290 -17.46 26.96 13.37
N TRP A 291 -17.44 25.63 13.23
CA TRP A 291 -16.28 24.78 13.44
C TRP A 291 -16.14 23.84 12.23
N SER A 292 -14.91 23.54 11.79
CA SER A 292 -14.67 22.69 10.61
C SER A 292 -14.04 21.36 10.94
N PHE A 293 -13.70 21.10 12.20
CA PHE A 293 -13.11 19.83 12.62
C PHE A 293 -13.62 19.41 13.98
N ALA A 294 -14.06 18.15 14.10
CA ALA A 294 -14.45 17.53 15.35
C ALA A 294 -13.79 16.16 15.50
N GLN A 295 -13.52 15.77 16.74
CA GLN A 295 -12.97 14.47 17.11
C GLN A 295 -13.72 13.93 18.31
N ARG A 296 -14.07 12.65 18.26
CA ARG A 296 -14.78 11.93 19.31
C ARG A 296 -13.98 11.95 20.61
N LYS A 297 -14.69 12.16 21.72
CA LYS A 297 -14.12 12.29 23.05
C LYS A 297 -14.90 11.49 24.08
N ALA A 298 -14.24 11.03 25.14
CA ALA A 298 -14.86 10.31 26.25
C ALA A 298 -14.76 11.07 27.58
N TRP A 299 -15.80 10.98 28.40
CA TRP A 299 -15.90 11.60 29.73
C TRP A 299 -15.61 10.59 30.84
N THR A 300 -14.99 11.06 31.91
CA THR A 300 -14.76 10.28 33.14
C THR A 300 -15.87 10.48 34.19
N SER A 301 -16.81 11.39 33.94
CA SER A 301 -17.98 11.65 34.78
C SER A 301 -19.25 11.56 33.94
N ASN A 302 -20.28 10.90 34.47
CA ASN A 302 -21.61 10.79 33.88
C ASN A 302 -22.51 12.01 34.17
N GLU A 303 -22.18 12.79 35.20
CA GLU A 303 -22.99 13.93 35.67
C GLU A 303 -22.36 15.30 35.34
N ASN A 304 -21.03 15.43 35.43
CA ASN A 304 -20.36 16.72 35.26
C ASN A 304 -19.82 16.91 33.83
N ILE A 305 -20.35 17.91 33.12
CA ILE A 305 -19.93 18.25 31.75
C ILE A 305 -18.63 19.06 31.66
N PHE A 306 -18.15 19.62 32.78
CA PHE A 306 -16.99 20.52 32.81
C PHE A 306 -15.64 19.82 32.98
N ASN A 307 -15.63 18.51 33.26
CA ASN A 307 -14.38 17.74 33.23
C ASN A 307 -13.86 17.69 31.79
N SER A 308 -12.55 17.91 31.60
CA SER A 308 -11.96 17.93 30.26
C SER A 308 -12.02 16.53 29.63
N PRO A 309 -12.85 16.34 28.60
CA PRO A 309 -12.99 15.05 27.96
C PRO A 309 -11.74 14.71 27.16
N GLN A 310 -11.37 13.43 27.14
CA GLN A 310 -10.12 13.01 26.53
C GLN A 310 -10.37 12.49 25.10
N PRO A 311 -9.57 12.91 24.10
CA PRO A 311 -9.57 12.28 22.79
C PRO A 311 -8.95 10.89 22.93
N VAL A 312 -9.79 9.86 22.99
CA VAL A 312 -9.36 8.46 23.17
C VAL A 312 -9.42 7.66 21.87
N THR A 313 -9.74 8.31 20.74
CA THR A 313 -9.95 7.68 19.42
C THR A 313 -9.50 8.63 18.31
N ASP A 314 -9.25 8.10 17.12
CA ASP A 314 -8.98 8.88 15.91
C ASP A 314 -10.25 9.21 15.09
N ILE A 315 -11.43 8.90 15.62
CA ILE A 315 -12.71 9.16 14.93
C ILE A 315 -12.97 10.64 14.88
N SER A 316 -12.90 11.18 13.68
CA SER A 316 -12.95 12.60 13.40
C SER A 316 -13.72 12.92 12.13
N TRP A 317 -14.20 14.15 12.05
CA TRP A 317 -14.95 14.67 10.93
C TRP A 317 -14.45 16.05 10.56
N ILE A 318 -14.25 16.28 9.27
CA ILE A 318 -14.22 17.64 8.70
C ILE A 318 -15.67 18.03 8.45
N TYR A 319 -16.13 19.13 9.05
CA TYR A 319 -17.50 19.64 8.93
C TYR A 319 -17.71 20.54 7.71
N GLY A 320 -16.63 20.92 7.03
CA GLY A 320 -16.70 21.71 5.82
C GLY A 320 -15.33 22.08 5.32
N ILE A 321 -15.23 22.23 4.01
CA ILE A 321 -14.07 22.77 3.30
C ILE A 321 -14.56 24.05 2.62
N ALA A 322 -14.89 25.06 3.43
CA ALA A 322 -15.52 26.30 2.96
C ALA A 322 -14.54 27.48 3.03
N GLY A 323 -14.45 28.24 1.94
CA GLY A 323 -13.53 29.37 1.75
C GLY A 323 -12.78 29.27 0.42
N THR A 324 -12.41 30.41 -0.16
CA THR A 324 -11.83 30.50 -1.52
C THR A 324 -10.55 29.67 -1.71
N ASN A 325 -9.83 29.36 -0.63
CA ASN A 325 -8.61 28.55 -0.64
C ASN A 325 -8.69 27.35 0.33
N ALA A 326 -9.90 27.03 0.79
CA ALA A 326 -10.12 25.96 1.76
C ALA A 326 -9.79 24.60 1.15
N LYS A 327 -8.97 23.82 1.85
CA LYS A 327 -8.57 22.51 1.36
C LYS A 327 -8.12 21.56 2.46
N TYR A 328 -8.25 20.27 2.17
CA TYR A 328 -7.64 19.22 2.98
C TYR A 328 -6.61 18.45 2.17
N THR A 329 -5.37 18.40 2.65
CA THR A 329 -4.25 17.77 1.92
C THR A 329 -3.76 16.50 2.61
N LEU A 330 -3.68 15.41 1.85
CA LEU A 330 -3.12 14.13 2.29
C LEU A 330 -1.91 13.76 1.41
N THR A 331 -0.89 13.18 2.02
CA THR A 331 0.25 12.59 1.32
C THR A 331 0.39 11.11 1.69
N PHE A 332 0.81 10.29 0.74
CA PHE A 332 1.03 8.85 0.94
C PHE A 332 2.05 8.30 -0.05
N ASN A 333 2.69 7.18 0.32
CA ASN A 333 3.55 6.42 -0.58
C ASN A 333 2.78 5.26 -1.20
N TYR A 334 3.00 5.02 -2.49
CA TYR A 334 2.31 4.01 -3.27
C TYR A 334 3.25 3.37 -4.29
N TYR A 335 3.38 2.05 -4.26
CA TYR A 335 4.27 1.30 -5.16
C TYR A 335 3.56 0.21 -5.97
N GLY A 336 2.22 0.14 -5.88
CA GLY A 336 1.38 -0.85 -6.57
C GLY A 336 1.11 -0.50 -8.04
N SER A 337 -0.02 -0.99 -8.57
CA SER A 337 -0.55 -0.62 -9.90
C SER A 337 -0.83 0.86 -10.04
N SER A 338 -0.71 1.45 -11.23
CA SER A 338 -0.93 2.89 -11.47
C SER A 338 -2.32 3.43 -11.09
N THR A 339 -3.26 2.56 -10.71
CA THR A 339 -4.57 2.90 -10.15
C THR A 339 -4.72 2.30 -8.75
N GLY A 340 -5.22 3.12 -7.82
CA GLY A 340 -5.66 2.70 -6.48
C GLY A 340 -7.06 3.21 -6.15
N TYR A 341 -7.57 2.87 -4.98
CA TYR A 341 -8.92 3.25 -4.52
C TYR A 341 -8.85 3.92 -3.16
N LEU A 342 -9.58 5.02 -3.02
CA LEU A 342 -9.73 5.76 -1.79
C LEU A 342 -11.17 5.66 -1.28
N TYR A 343 -11.30 5.25 -0.03
CA TYR A 343 -12.57 5.18 0.67
C TYR A 343 -12.60 6.16 1.84
N PHE A 344 -13.75 6.74 2.12
CA PHE A 344 -13.97 7.57 3.30
C PHE A 344 -15.46 7.66 3.63
N PRO A 345 -15.84 7.70 4.93
CA PRO A 345 -17.23 7.92 5.30
C PRO A 345 -17.59 9.40 5.06
N TYR A 346 -18.82 9.65 4.62
CA TYR A 346 -19.33 10.98 4.38
C TYR A 346 -20.83 11.11 4.65
N LYS A 347 -21.28 12.33 4.95
CA LYS A 347 -22.68 12.69 5.18
C LYS A 347 -22.92 14.18 5.01
N LEU A 348 -24.19 14.61 5.04
CA LEU A 348 -24.51 16.04 5.12
C LEU A 348 -24.40 16.57 6.55
N VAL A 349 -24.01 17.84 6.66
CA VAL A 349 -24.17 18.61 7.90
C VAL A 349 -25.62 19.03 8.08
N LYS A 350 -26.23 19.48 6.98
CA LYS A 350 -27.56 20.10 6.96
C LYS A 350 -28.40 19.57 5.80
N THR A 351 -29.72 19.50 6.03
CA THR A 351 -30.65 19.07 4.99
C THR A 351 -30.76 20.10 3.87
N GLY A 352 -30.70 19.65 2.62
CA GLY A 352 -30.82 20.51 1.43
C GLY A 352 -29.51 21.14 0.94
N ASP A 353 -28.38 20.82 1.57
CA ASP A 353 -27.06 21.22 1.12
C ASP A 353 -26.79 20.77 -0.33
N ASN A 354 -26.38 21.69 -1.20
CA ASN A 354 -25.95 21.37 -2.56
C ASN A 354 -24.51 20.83 -2.51
N VAL A 355 -24.35 19.52 -2.58
CA VAL A 355 -23.03 18.90 -2.37
C VAL A 355 -22.09 19.11 -3.53
N GLY A 356 -20.86 19.51 -3.22
CA GLY A 356 -19.73 19.53 -4.14
C GLY A 356 -18.44 19.15 -3.46
N LEU A 357 -17.75 18.16 -4.01
CA LEU A 357 -16.42 17.77 -3.58
C LEU A 357 -15.58 17.45 -4.82
N GLN A 358 -14.35 17.90 -4.84
CA GLN A 358 -13.39 17.57 -5.88
C GLN A 358 -12.03 17.29 -5.26
N TYR A 359 -11.19 16.57 -6.00
CA TYR A 359 -9.80 16.33 -5.61
C TYR A 359 -8.83 16.70 -6.71
N LYS A 360 -7.65 17.18 -6.32
CA LYS A 360 -6.49 17.32 -7.21
C LYS A 360 -5.46 16.27 -6.79
N LEU A 361 -5.14 15.36 -7.70
CA LEU A 361 -4.11 14.33 -7.48
C LEU A 361 -2.79 14.79 -8.08
N ASN A 362 -1.75 14.83 -7.25
CA ASN A 362 -0.40 15.24 -7.64
C ASN A 362 -0.40 16.58 -8.40
N ASN A 363 0.26 16.61 -9.55
CA ASN A 363 0.36 17.77 -10.41
C ASN A 363 -0.71 17.78 -11.52
N ALA A 364 -1.83 17.06 -11.35
CA ALA A 364 -2.92 17.08 -12.32
C ALA A 364 -3.33 18.53 -12.62
N PRO A 365 -3.53 18.91 -13.90
CA PRO A 365 -3.75 20.31 -14.27
C PRO A 365 -5.06 20.85 -13.69
N ASN A 366 -6.10 19.99 -13.65
CA ASN A 366 -7.43 20.32 -13.17
C ASN A 366 -7.86 19.37 -12.04
N PRO A 367 -8.62 19.84 -11.04
CA PRO A 367 -9.31 18.97 -10.10
C PRO A 367 -10.32 18.05 -10.80
N THR A 368 -10.58 16.89 -10.20
CA THR A 368 -11.60 15.92 -10.61
C THR A 368 -12.75 15.97 -9.61
N GLU A 369 -13.97 16.17 -10.10
CA GLU A 369 -15.17 16.17 -9.26
C GLU A 369 -15.50 14.74 -8.78
N ILE A 370 -15.95 14.64 -7.54
CA ILE A 370 -16.46 13.41 -6.93
C ILE A 370 -17.97 13.50 -6.98
N THR A 371 -18.60 12.65 -7.80
CA THR A 371 -20.05 12.64 -7.96
C THR A 371 -20.69 11.74 -6.91
N PHE A 372 -21.84 12.18 -6.37
CA PHE A 372 -22.63 11.41 -5.41
C PHE A 372 -24.04 11.26 -5.97
N GLY A 373 -24.53 10.02 -6.02
CA GLY A 373 -25.79 9.71 -6.69
C GLY A 373 -26.12 8.22 -6.53
N ASP A 374 -26.08 7.49 -7.63
CA ASP A 374 -26.36 6.06 -7.65
C ASP A 374 -25.06 5.24 -7.51
N MET A 375 -25.01 4.30 -6.57
CA MET A 375 -23.78 3.56 -6.21
C MET A 375 -23.17 2.76 -7.36
N GLY A 376 -23.92 2.51 -8.44
CA GLY A 376 -23.42 1.80 -9.62
C GLY A 376 -22.53 2.63 -10.54
N THR A 377 -22.71 3.96 -10.56
CA THR A 377 -22.04 4.86 -11.51
C THR A 377 -21.31 6.03 -10.84
N ASP A 378 -21.69 6.37 -9.62
CA ASP A 378 -21.13 7.46 -8.84
C ASP A 378 -20.17 6.96 -7.75
N ASN A 379 -19.45 7.88 -7.12
CA ASN A 379 -18.52 7.55 -6.05
C ASN A 379 -19.20 7.20 -4.72
N GLY A 380 -20.53 7.15 -4.68
CA GLY A 380 -21.34 6.74 -3.54
C GLY A 380 -22.77 7.29 -3.62
N LYS A 381 -23.62 6.93 -2.64
CA LYS A 381 -25.00 7.43 -2.54
C LYS A 381 -25.07 8.95 -2.37
N THR A 382 -26.16 9.58 -2.83
CA THR A 382 -26.47 10.95 -2.41
C THR A 382 -26.47 11.04 -0.88
N PRO A 383 -25.67 11.96 -0.28
CA PRO A 383 -25.58 12.05 1.17
C PRO A 383 -26.85 12.61 1.79
N THR A 384 -27.16 12.14 3.00
CA THR A 384 -28.24 12.64 3.85
C THR A 384 -27.66 13.09 5.19
N VAL A 385 -28.47 13.76 6.02
CA VAL A 385 -28.08 14.09 7.40
C VAL A 385 -28.20 12.87 8.32
N GLY A 386 -29.15 11.98 8.05
CA GLY A 386 -29.47 10.84 8.91
C GLY A 386 -28.57 9.61 8.71
N ASP A 387 -27.73 9.60 7.67
CA ASP A 387 -26.93 8.44 7.28
C ASP A 387 -25.45 8.79 7.06
N ILE A 388 -24.58 7.84 7.38
CA ILE A 388 -23.19 7.78 6.96
C ILE A 388 -23.11 6.87 5.74
N ASN A 389 -22.72 7.43 4.61
CA ASN A 389 -22.35 6.68 3.41
C ASN A 389 -20.83 6.49 3.36
N VAL A 390 -20.33 5.58 2.52
CA VAL A 390 -18.88 5.41 2.28
C VAL A 390 -18.59 5.63 0.82
N ALA A 391 -17.69 6.58 0.53
CA ALA A 391 -17.29 6.88 -0.83
C ALA A 391 -16.30 5.82 -1.33
N LYS A 392 -16.29 5.57 -2.65
CA LYS A 392 -15.25 4.82 -3.35
C LYS A 392 -14.77 5.66 -4.54
N VAL A 393 -13.55 6.17 -4.44
CA VAL A 393 -12.94 7.03 -5.47
C VAL A 393 -11.77 6.28 -6.10
N ALA A 394 -11.82 6.08 -7.41
CA ALA A 394 -10.68 5.56 -8.17
C ALA A 394 -9.64 6.68 -8.35
N LEU A 395 -8.39 6.37 -8.05
CA LEU A 395 -7.25 7.28 -8.19
C LEU A 395 -6.35 6.79 -9.32
N PRO A 396 -6.52 7.28 -10.57
CA PRO A 396 -5.68 6.89 -11.69
C PRO A 396 -4.35 7.66 -11.68
N ASN A 397 -3.37 7.16 -12.43
CA ASN A 397 -2.08 7.82 -12.65
C ASN A 397 -1.34 8.16 -11.35
N LEU A 398 -1.36 7.24 -10.38
CA LEU A 398 -0.55 7.36 -9.17
C LEU A 398 0.94 7.34 -9.54
N ASN A 399 1.70 8.26 -8.95
CA ASN A 399 3.16 8.26 -9.05
C ASN A 399 3.72 7.03 -8.33
N PHE A 400 4.83 6.50 -8.84
CA PHE A 400 5.63 5.55 -8.08
C PHE A 400 6.29 6.28 -6.89
N GLY A 401 5.98 5.86 -5.66
CA GLY A 401 6.42 6.53 -4.46
C GLY A 401 5.43 7.58 -3.96
N ALA A 402 5.90 8.80 -3.75
CA ALA A 402 5.13 9.84 -3.05
C ALA A 402 3.99 10.41 -3.92
N ASN A 403 2.81 10.48 -3.32
CA ASN A 403 1.60 11.03 -3.91
C ASN A 403 0.97 12.05 -2.94
N THR A 404 0.28 13.04 -3.51
CA THR A 404 -0.47 14.07 -2.78
C THR A 404 -1.87 14.16 -3.34
N ILE A 405 -2.89 14.17 -2.47
CA ILE A 405 -4.28 14.45 -2.84
C ILE A 405 -4.76 15.68 -2.07
N GLU A 406 -5.41 16.59 -2.78
CA GLU A 406 -5.94 17.84 -2.23
C GLU A 406 -7.44 17.92 -2.48
N PHE A 407 -8.24 17.87 -1.42
CA PHE A 407 -9.69 18.00 -1.47
C PHE A 407 -10.12 19.46 -1.35
N SER A 408 -11.09 19.86 -2.17
CA SER A 408 -11.69 21.20 -2.15
C SER A 408 -13.15 21.15 -2.61
N VAL A 409 -13.85 22.27 -2.47
CA VAL A 409 -15.18 22.47 -3.07
C VAL A 409 -15.01 23.08 -4.47
N PRO A 410 -15.79 22.66 -5.49
CA PRO A 410 -15.80 23.30 -6.80
C PRO A 410 -16.05 24.81 -6.70
N THR A 411 -15.19 25.62 -7.32
CA THR A 411 -15.27 27.09 -7.25
C THR A 411 -16.17 27.71 -8.32
N SER A 412 -16.61 26.92 -9.31
CA SER A 412 -17.50 27.36 -10.38
C SER A 412 -18.94 27.60 -9.93
N ASP A 413 -19.35 27.04 -8.79
CA ASP A 413 -20.68 27.20 -8.21
C ASP A 413 -20.54 27.50 -6.71
N SER A 414 -20.80 28.76 -6.31
CA SER A 414 -20.68 29.22 -4.93
C SER A 414 -21.77 28.67 -3.99
N THR A 415 -22.77 27.97 -4.52
CA THR A 415 -23.80 27.30 -3.70
C THR A 415 -23.37 25.92 -3.23
N LYS A 416 -22.28 25.37 -3.80
CA LYS A 416 -21.75 24.06 -3.43
C LYS A 416 -21.13 24.09 -2.04
N VAL A 417 -21.36 23.03 -1.28
CA VAL A 417 -20.72 22.79 0.02
C VAL A 417 -20.13 21.39 0.07
N ALA A 418 -18.97 21.23 0.72
CA ALA A 418 -18.41 19.92 0.95
C ALA A 418 -19.31 19.13 1.92
N PRO A 419 -19.49 17.81 1.71
CA PRO A 419 -20.08 16.98 2.74
C PRO A 419 -19.15 16.93 3.95
N MET A 420 -19.67 16.45 5.08
CA MET A 420 -18.81 15.99 6.16
C MET A 420 -17.97 14.81 5.66
N ILE A 421 -16.67 14.81 5.94
CA ILE A 421 -15.75 13.75 5.51
C ILE A 421 -15.01 13.21 6.74
N GLY A 422 -14.93 11.88 6.87
CA GLY A 422 -14.18 11.21 7.93
C GLY A 422 -12.82 10.67 7.46
N ASN A 423 -12.25 9.77 8.27
CA ASN A 423 -10.96 9.14 8.02
C ASN A 423 -10.91 8.47 6.64
N MET A 424 -9.74 8.49 6.02
CA MET A 424 -9.56 8.00 4.65
C MET A 424 -8.82 6.66 4.64
N TYR A 425 -9.12 5.81 3.66
CA TYR A 425 -8.61 4.46 3.54
C TYR A 425 -8.15 4.21 2.11
N LEU A 426 -6.86 3.98 1.92
CA LEU A 426 -6.26 3.72 0.62
C LEU A 426 -6.03 2.22 0.42
N THR A 427 -6.42 1.67 -0.71
CA THR A 427 -6.16 0.27 -1.09
C THR A 427 -5.82 0.19 -2.59
N SER A 428 -5.09 -0.83 -3.02
CA SER A 428 -4.91 -1.13 -4.44
C SER A 428 -5.91 -2.16 -4.96
N ASN A 429 -6.70 -2.78 -4.07
CA ASN A 429 -7.68 -3.79 -4.43
C ASN A 429 -9.06 -3.44 -3.85
N SER A 430 -10.05 -3.28 -4.72
CA SER A 430 -11.42 -2.95 -4.30
C SER A 430 -12.13 -4.06 -3.54
N ASP A 431 -11.64 -5.29 -3.59
CA ASP A 431 -12.20 -6.43 -2.84
C ASP A 431 -11.99 -6.29 -1.32
N ASN A 432 -11.13 -5.36 -0.89
CA ASN A 432 -10.93 -5.04 0.52
C ASN A 432 -12.05 -4.16 1.12
N ALA A 433 -13.13 -3.90 0.37
CA ALA A 433 -14.23 -3.02 0.80
C ALA A 433 -14.83 -3.42 2.15
N ASP A 434 -15.07 -4.72 2.38
CA ASP A 434 -15.66 -5.19 3.64
C ASP A 434 -14.74 -4.92 4.85
N GLN A 435 -13.43 -5.16 4.72
CA GLN A 435 -12.46 -4.83 5.78
C GLN A 435 -12.41 -3.32 6.07
N ILE A 436 -12.55 -2.50 5.03
CA ILE A 436 -12.59 -1.05 5.15
C ILE A 436 -13.88 -0.63 5.87
N TYR A 437 -15.02 -1.19 5.50
CA TYR A 437 -16.30 -0.93 6.16
C TYR A 437 -16.26 -1.36 7.63
N ASP A 438 -15.67 -2.52 7.90
CA ASP A 438 -15.48 -3.01 9.24
C ASP A 438 -14.66 -2.02 10.08
N ASN A 439 -13.56 -1.49 9.54
CA ASN A 439 -12.78 -0.48 10.27
C ASN A 439 -13.52 0.84 10.45
N ILE A 440 -14.21 1.33 9.40
CA ILE A 440 -15.01 2.56 9.47
C ILE A 440 -16.04 2.44 10.58
N PHE A 441 -16.77 1.34 10.65
CA PHE A 441 -17.89 1.21 11.58
C PHE A 441 -17.53 0.45 12.87
N GLY A 442 -16.25 0.15 13.08
CA GLY A 442 -15.74 -0.53 14.28
C GLY A 442 -16.25 -1.96 14.39
N ASN A 443 -16.57 -2.60 13.28
CA ASN A 443 -17.07 -3.97 13.25
C ASN A 443 -15.90 -4.95 13.31
N ASN A 444 -16.10 -6.06 14.01
CA ASN A 444 -15.19 -7.18 14.06
C ASN A 444 -16.01 -8.44 13.83
N THR A 445 -15.80 -9.08 12.69
CA THR A 445 -16.45 -10.34 12.34
C THR A 445 -15.69 -11.51 12.96
N SER A 446 -16.41 -12.43 13.59
CA SER A 446 -15.85 -13.67 14.15
C SER A 446 -16.13 -14.86 13.23
N GLN A 447 -15.55 -16.03 13.56
CA GLN A 447 -15.79 -17.26 12.80
C GLN A 447 -17.23 -17.79 12.94
N ASP A 448 -17.96 -17.39 14.00
CA ASP A 448 -19.31 -17.90 14.31
C ASP A 448 -20.42 -17.05 13.65
N ASP A 449 -20.14 -16.46 12.48
CA ASP A 449 -21.03 -15.51 11.78
C ASP A 449 -21.54 -14.36 12.67
N SER A 450 -20.80 -14.02 13.74
CA SER A 450 -21.11 -12.90 14.63
C SER A 450 -20.31 -11.65 14.28
N VAL A 451 -20.89 -10.49 14.54
CA VAL A 451 -20.26 -9.19 14.34
C VAL A 451 -20.36 -8.35 15.61
N SER A 452 -19.21 -7.98 16.17
CA SER A 452 -19.13 -7.05 17.29
C SER A 452 -18.90 -5.63 16.79
N VAL A 453 -19.64 -4.66 17.31
CA VAL A 453 -19.50 -3.23 17.02
C VAL A 453 -18.84 -2.53 18.21
N ASP A 454 -17.61 -2.05 17.99
CA ASP A 454 -16.92 -1.14 18.90
C ASP A 454 -17.52 0.27 18.76
N LEU A 455 -18.39 0.64 19.70
CA LEU A 455 -19.07 1.93 19.66
C LEU A 455 -18.10 3.10 19.77
N LEU A 456 -16.98 2.91 20.49
CA LEU A 456 -15.99 3.94 20.71
C LEU A 456 -15.10 4.14 19.47
N ASN A 457 -14.72 3.08 18.78
CA ASN A 457 -13.81 3.16 17.63
C ASN A 457 -14.50 3.07 16.25
N GLY A 458 -15.82 2.91 16.20
CA GLY A 458 -16.61 2.91 14.96
C GLY A 458 -17.39 4.20 14.72
N TYR A 459 -17.42 4.70 13.49
CA TYR A 459 -18.24 5.85 13.12
C TYR A 459 -19.73 5.60 13.44
N SER A 460 -20.35 6.53 14.16
CA SER A 460 -21.73 6.46 14.63
C SER A 460 -22.30 7.88 14.79
N LEU A 461 -23.62 8.00 14.80
CA LEU A 461 -24.31 9.29 14.91
C LEU A 461 -25.13 9.36 16.20
N GLY A 462 -24.92 10.41 16.99
CA GLY A 462 -25.85 10.79 18.05
C GLY A 462 -26.95 11.71 17.52
N ALA A 463 -28.12 11.72 18.14
CA ALA A 463 -29.17 12.67 17.79
C ALA A 463 -29.18 13.92 18.68
N ASN A 464 -28.44 13.92 19.80
CA ASN A 464 -28.45 15.02 20.78
C ASN A 464 -27.04 15.28 21.32
N TYR A 465 -26.68 16.56 21.53
CA TYR A 465 -25.39 16.99 22.10
C TYR A 465 -25.05 16.38 23.48
N SER A 466 -26.09 16.03 24.25
CA SER A 466 -25.96 15.46 25.60
C SER A 466 -25.60 13.99 25.59
N MET A 467 -25.64 13.32 24.44
CA MET A 467 -25.14 11.95 24.31
C MET A 467 -23.64 11.91 24.56
N LEU A 468 -23.19 10.89 25.30
CA LEU A 468 -21.80 10.83 25.75
C LEU A 468 -21.22 9.41 25.77
N PHE A 469 -19.93 9.31 25.48
CA PHE A 469 -19.10 8.15 25.79
C PHE A 469 -18.55 8.27 27.21
N TYR A 470 -18.99 7.39 28.09
CA TYR A 470 -18.62 7.35 29.51
C TYR A 470 -17.54 6.31 29.71
N ARG A 471 -16.38 6.75 30.21
CA ARG A 471 -15.27 5.90 30.59
C ARG A 471 -15.46 5.42 32.03
N LEU A 472 -15.97 4.21 32.17
CA LEU A 472 -16.12 3.53 33.45
C LEU A 472 -14.80 2.85 33.83
N SER A 473 -14.25 3.21 34.99
CA SER A 473 -13.03 2.60 35.57
C SER A 473 -13.39 1.85 36.85
N ASN A 474 -12.69 0.76 37.15
CA ASN A 474 -12.87 -0.05 38.37
C ASN A 474 -14.32 -0.54 38.54
N TYR A 475 -14.73 -1.48 37.69
CA TYR A 475 -16.09 -2.04 37.70
C TYR A 475 -16.08 -3.55 37.90
N THR A 476 -17.21 -4.09 38.36
CA THR A 476 -17.44 -5.52 38.51
C THR A 476 -18.19 -6.03 37.30
N GLU A 477 -17.71 -7.11 36.70
CA GLU A 477 -18.41 -7.84 35.65
C GLU A 477 -18.31 -9.33 35.97
N ASN A 478 -19.43 -10.06 35.94
CA ASN A 478 -19.50 -11.49 36.29
C ASN A 478 -18.87 -11.80 37.66
N SER A 479 -19.12 -10.95 38.66
CA SER A 479 -18.54 -11.05 40.01
C SER A 479 -17.01 -10.91 40.07
N VAL A 480 -16.37 -10.45 38.98
CA VAL A 480 -14.93 -10.20 38.91
C VAL A 480 -14.66 -8.70 38.82
N MET A 481 -13.79 -8.19 39.68
CA MET A 481 -13.30 -6.81 39.64
C MET A 481 -12.37 -6.61 38.45
N GLN A 482 -12.70 -5.65 37.59
CA GLN A 482 -11.87 -5.23 36.46
C GLN A 482 -11.07 -3.99 36.86
N THR A 483 -9.75 -4.17 37.03
CA THR A 483 -8.79 -3.09 37.29
C THR A 483 -7.97 -2.81 36.03
N ASN A 484 -7.65 -1.53 35.78
CA ASN A 484 -6.82 -1.07 34.65
C ASN A 484 -7.37 -1.28 33.22
N LYS A 485 -8.58 -1.83 33.05
CA LYS A 485 -9.26 -1.99 31.76
C LYS A 485 -10.57 -1.21 31.75
N PRO A 486 -10.59 0.05 31.30
CA PRO A 486 -11.82 0.84 31.30
C PRO A 486 -12.85 0.26 30.32
N ALA A 487 -14.13 0.31 30.69
CA ALA A 487 -15.23 0.11 29.76
C ALA A 487 -15.71 1.48 29.24
N TYR A 488 -16.16 1.50 27.99
CA TYR A 488 -16.74 2.70 27.38
C TYR A 488 -18.20 2.44 27.07
N LEU A 489 -19.06 3.31 27.59
CA LEU A 489 -20.51 3.15 27.53
C LEU A 489 -21.14 4.38 26.90
N VAL A 490 -22.11 4.20 26.01
CA VAL A 490 -22.91 5.30 25.47
C VAL A 490 -24.09 5.56 26.40
N GLY A 491 -24.18 6.80 26.89
CA GLY A 491 -25.25 7.27 27.75
C GLY A 491 -26.15 8.30 27.07
N PHE A 492 -27.27 8.61 27.74
CA PHE A 492 -28.28 9.57 27.26
C PHE A 492 -28.84 9.20 25.87
N ILE A 493 -28.96 7.90 25.58
CA ILE A 493 -29.84 7.43 24.49
C ILE A 493 -31.27 7.50 25.04
N GLY A 494 -32.23 7.95 24.24
CA GLY A 494 -33.62 8.11 24.68
C GLY A 494 -33.81 9.08 25.85
N GLY A 495 -35.02 9.38 26.31
CA GLY A 495 -35.28 10.18 27.52
C GLY A 495 -35.27 11.69 27.30
N SER A 496 -35.75 12.45 28.30
CA SER A 496 -35.86 13.92 28.25
C SER A 496 -34.81 14.65 29.11
N GLY A 497 -34.03 13.92 29.93
CA GLY A 497 -33.04 14.51 30.81
C GLY A 497 -31.82 15.03 30.03
N GLU A 498 -31.39 16.25 30.30
CA GLU A 498 -30.15 16.83 29.74
C GLU A 498 -28.97 16.62 30.69
N ARG A 499 -27.74 16.64 30.15
CA ARG A 499 -26.55 16.76 30.99
C ARG A 499 -26.49 18.17 31.57
N ILE A 500 -26.69 18.32 32.88
CA ILE A 500 -26.81 19.62 33.54
C ILE A 500 -25.43 20.26 33.74
N ALA A 501 -25.33 21.54 33.36
CA ALA A 501 -24.20 22.40 33.63
C ALA A 501 -24.45 23.11 34.98
N ASN A 502 -24.07 22.52 36.11
CA ASN A 502 -24.45 23.02 37.45
C ASN A 502 -23.87 24.42 37.80
N ASN A 503 -23.10 25.05 36.91
CA ASN A 503 -22.45 26.34 37.16
C ASN A 503 -22.42 27.18 35.87
N THR A 504 -23.22 28.24 35.82
CA THR A 504 -23.30 29.18 34.69
C THR A 504 -21.98 29.93 34.47
N THR A 505 -21.18 30.17 35.51
CA THR A 505 -19.84 30.77 35.42
C THR A 505 -18.79 29.80 34.85
N ALA A 506 -19.02 28.48 34.94
CA ALA A 506 -18.15 27.48 34.31
C ALA A 506 -18.45 27.32 32.80
N GLN A 507 -19.66 27.68 32.36
CA GLN A 507 -20.06 27.64 30.95
C GLN A 507 -19.29 28.65 30.09
N SER A 508 -19.05 29.86 30.60
CA SER A 508 -18.30 30.91 29.87
C SER A 508 -16.82 30.57 29.66
N ASN A 509 -16.26 29.66 30.46
CA ASN A 509 -14.87 29.22 30.35
C ASN A 509 -14.70 27.97 29.44
N TYR A 510 -15.81 27.40 28.93
CA TYR A 510 -15.78 26.21 28.11
C TYR A 510 -15.82 26.55 26.63
N VAL A 511 -14.86 26.05 25.87
CA VAL A 511 -14.66 26.49 24.49
C VAL A 511 -15.84 26.10 23.60
N ASN A 512 -16.37 27.08 22.86
CA ASN A 512 -17.45 26.94 21.88
C ASN A 512 -18.65 26.12 22.39
N PHE A 513 -19.07 26.33 23.64
CA PHE A 513 -20.17 25.57 24.24
C PHE A 513 -21.45 25.66 23.41
N ASN A 514 -21.98 24.53 22.93
CA ASN A 514 -23.15 24.47 22.07
C ASN A 514 -24.12 23.38 22.55
N ARG A 515 -25.42 23.70 22.63
CA ARG A 515 -26.47 22.75 23.02
C ARG A 515 -27.24 22.16 21.84
N ASN A 516 -26.84 22.40 20.60
CA ASN A 516 -27.49 21.78 19.45
C ASN A 516 -26.69 20.56 18.99
N PRO A 517 -27.31 19.54 18.39
CA PRO A 517 -28.75 19.37 18.24
C PRO A 517 -29.46 18.99 19.55
N ILE A 518 -30.73 19.36 19.69
CA ILE A 518 -31.60 19.00 20.81
C ILE A 518 -32.72 18.07 20.31
N THR A 519 -32.55 16.77 20.53
CA THR A 519 -33.61 15.77 20.33
C THR A 519 -33.87 15.01 21.62
N ASN A 520 -35.12 14.81 22.00
CA ASN A 520 -35.50 14.19 23.27
C ASN A 520 -36.44 13.00 23.03
N GLY A 521 -36.66 12.21 24.08
CA GLY A 521 -37.55 11.05 24.04
C GLY A 521 -37.04 10.00 23.05
N SER A 522 -37.95 9.36 22.30
CA SER A 522 -37.60 8.29 21.34
C SER A 522 -36.76 8.79 20.17
N SER A 523 -36.81 10.09 19.87
CA SER A 523 -36.00 10.71 18.83
C SER A 523 -34.54 10.95 19.23
N ARG A 524 -34.19 10.80 20.53
CA ARG A 524 -32.79 10.85 20.99
C ARG A 524 -32.08 9.53 20.70
N THR A 525 -31.79 9.27 19.43
CA THR A 525 -31.27 7.99 18.97
C THR A 525 -29.75 7.95 18.88
N LEU A 526 -29.18 6.75 19.03
CA LEU A 526 -27.84 6.40 18.54
C LEU A 526 -28.00 5.61 17.24
N THR A 527 -27.37 6.04 16.15
CA THR A 527 -27.29 5.26 14.90
C THR A 527 -25.91 4.62 14.78
N ILE A 528 -25.90 3.31 14.53
CA ILE A 528 -24.71 2.50 14.29
C ILE A 528 -24.86 1.74 12.97
N TYR A 529 -23.76 1.12 12.51
CA TYR A 529 -23.75 0.32 11.30
C TYR A 529 -23.14 -1.06 11.57
N VAL A 530 -23.78 -2.08 11.01
CA VAL A 530 -23.48 -3.49 11.24
C VAL A 530 -23.29 -4.19 9.90
N ASN A 531 -22.06 -4.59 9.59
CA ASN A 531 -21.66 -5.33 8.41
C ASN A 531 -21.90 -6.82 8.67
N ALA A 532 -23.11 -7.29 8.35
CA ALA A 532 -23.49 -8.66 8.61
C ALA A 532 -22.86 -9.59 7.57
N PRO A 533 -22.22 -10.71 7.97
CA PRO A 533 -21.58 -11.62 7.02
C PRO A 533 -22.60 -12.33 6.11
N LYS A 534 -23.85 -12.49 6.57
CA LYS A 534 -24.93 -13.17 5.87
C LYS A 534 -26.27 -12.50 6.16
N THR A 535 -27.25 -12.68 5.28
CA THR A 535 -28.63 -12.30 5.59
C THR A 535 -29.22 -13.27 6.63
N GLY A 536 -29.88 -12.77 7.66
CA GLY A 536 -30.53 -13.63 8.67
C GLY A 536 -31.04 -12.90 9.91
N GLU A 537 -31.45 -13.69 10.91
CA GLU A 537 -31.94 -13.22 12.22
C GLU A 537 -30.80 -13.20 13.23
N TYR A 538 -30.48 -12.02 13.77
CA TYR A 538 -29.36 -11.83 14.67
C TYR A 538 -29.83 -11.56 16.10
N SER A 539 -29.36 -12.37 17.04
CA SER A 539 -29.48 -12.06 18.46
C SER A 539 -28.49 -10.94 18.84
N ILE A 540 -28.86 -10.12 19.81
CA ILE A 540 -28.12 -8.97 20.31
C ILE A 540 -27.59 -9.25 21.71
N HIS A 541 -26.29 -8.96 21.88
CA HIS A 541 -25.58 -8.99 23.16
C HIS A 541 -24.96 -7.62 23.45
N SER A 542 -24.97 -7.20 24.71
CA SER A 542 -24.34 -5.95 25.17
C SER A 542 -23.98 -6.04 26.64
N THR A 543 -23.10 -5.16 27.12
CA THR A 543 -23.09 -4.79 28.53
C THR A 543 -23.95 -3.55 28.77
N TYR A 544 -24.44 -3.38 29.99
CA TYR A 544 -25.18 -2.18 30.38
C TYR A 544 -24.88 -1.75 31.81
N ILE A 545 -25.15 -0.48 32.10
CA ILE A 545 -25.22 0.03 33.46
C ILE A 545 -26.45 0.90 33.67
N TYR A 546 -27.09 0.67 34.82
CA TYR A 546 -28.19 1.47 35.33
C TYR A 546 -28.29 1.24 36.84
N SER A 547 -28.36 2.32 37.63
CA SER A 547 -28.71 2.27 39.04
C SER A 547 -29.81 3.29 39.34
N ALA A 548 -30.86 2.85 40.03
CA ALA A 548 -31.97 3.69 40.49
C ALA A 548 -31.67 4.46 41.80
N GLY A 549 -30.42 4.41 42.29
CA GLY A 549 -30.03 4.95 43.60
C GLY A 549 -30.28 3.97 44.76
N ASN A 550 -29.61 4.22 45.90
CA ASN A 550 -29.62 3.48 47.17
C ASN A 550 -30.23 2.07 47.13
N ASN A 551 -29.50 1.10 46.56
CA ASN A 551 -29.85 -0.32 46.55
C ASN A 551 -31.24 -0.68 45.97
N ASN A 552 -31.90 0.23 45.26
CA ASN A 552 -33.18 -0.06 44.62
C ASN A 552 -32.95 -0.84 43.32
N THR A 553 -33.23 -2.14 43.35
CA THR A 553 -33.14 -3.06 42.20
C THR A 553 -34.47 -3.24 41.46
N THR A 554 -35.53 -2.58 41.90
CA THR A 554 -36.88 -2.68 41.28
C THR A 554 -37.10 -1.71 40.13
N GLY A 555 -36.30 -0.65 40.05
CA GLY A 555 -36.31 0.28 38.92
C GLY A 555 -35.97 -0.44 37.61
N THR A 556 -36.63 -0.02 36.53
CA THR A 556 -36.39 -0.56 35.18
C THR A 556 -36.08 0.54 34.19
N ARG A 557 -35.31 0.18 33.17
CA ARG A 557 -35.07 1.01 31.98
C ARG A 557 -35.21 0.16 30.73
N SER A 558 -35.57 0.79 29.62
CA SER A 558 -35.83 0.09 28.36
C SER A 558 -34.96 0.60 27.23
N ILE A 559 -34.70 -0.26 26.26
CA ILE A 559 -33.94 0.07 25.04
C ILE A 559 -34.53 -0.69 23.85
N LYS A 560 -34.54 -0.03 22.69
CA LYS A 560 -35.03 -0.58 21.42
C LYS A 560 -33.92 -0.53 20.38
N PHE A 561 -33.75 -1.64 19.67
CA PHE A 561 -32.91 -1.74 18.47
C PHE A 561 -33.81 -1.96 17.27
N SER A 562 -33.65 -1.18 16.19
CA SER A 562 -34.40 -1.38 14.96
C SER A 562 -33.57 -1.05 13.72
N THR A 563 -33.92 -1.63 12.57
CA THR A 563 -33.32 -1.23 11.28
C THR A 563 -34.03 -0.04 10.63
N ASP A 564 -35.16 0.37 11.18
CA ASP A 564 -35.99 1.47 10.72
C ASP A 564 -36.59 2.19 11.94
N SER A 565 -36.59 3.52 11.94
CA SER A 565 -37.16 4.34 13.02
C SER A 565 -38.70 4.35 12.99
N SER A 566 -39.29 4.01 11.85
CA SER A 566 -40.74 4.08 11.57
C SER A 566 -41.45 2.72 11.56
N ASN A 567 -40.69 1.62 11.54
CA ASN A 567 -41.24 0.26 11.43
C ASN A 567 -40.81 -0.63 12.61
N ASP A 568 -41.78 -1.01 13.44
CA ASP A 568 -41.56 -1.91 14.59
C ASP A 568 -41.51 -3.40 14.20
N THR A 569 -41.75 -3.79 12.93
CA THR A 569 -41.71 -5.20 12.51
C THR A 569 -40.30 -5.80 12.57
N ASN A 570 -39.27 -4.95 12.46
CA ASN A 570 -37.88 -5.33 12.65
C ASN A 570 -37.24 -4.55 13.80
N ALA A 571 -37.84 -4.71 14.99
CA ALA A 571 -37.36 -4.13 16.22
C ALA A 571 -37.27 -5.15 17.37
N VAL A 572 -36.24 -5.00 18.21
CA VAL A 572 -36.04 -5.76 19.44
C VAL A 572 -36.11 -4.78 20.61
N SER A 573 -37.07 -5.00 21.51
CA SER A 573 -37.24 -4.21 22.73
C SER A 573 -36.78 -5.00 23.95
N ILE A 574 -35.97 -4.36 24.80
CA ILE A 574 -35.36 -4.98 25.98
C ILE A 574 -35.60 -4.06 27.18
N THR A 575 -36.07 -4.63 28.29
CA THR A 575 -36.17 -3.97 29.59
C THR A 575 -35.16 -4.58 30.55
N VAL A 576 -34.35 -3.74 31.20
CA VAL A 576 -33.33 -4.16 32.17
C VAL A 576 -33.65 -3.65 33.57
N LYS A 577 -33.25 -4.40 34.59
CA LYS A 577 -33.34 -3.99 36.01
C LYS A 577 -32.14 -3.17 36.46
N SER A 578 -32.35 -2.32 37.45
CA SER A 578 -31.31 -1.58 38.17
C SER A 578 -30.30 -2.51 38.86
N LEU A 579 -29.01 -2.18 38.75
CA LEU A 579 -27.86 -2.99 39.21
C LEU A 579 -27.36 -2.63 40.61
N GLY A 580 -28.08 -1.80 41.37
CA GLY A 580 -27.72 -1.39 42.74
C GLY A 580 -26.52 -0.45 42.84
N SER A 581 -25.56 -0.48 41.91
CA SER A 581 -24.35 0.36 41.88
C SER A 581 -23.98 0.79 40.45
N TRP A 582 -23.39 1.99 40.32
CA TRP A 582 -22.74 2.50 39.09
C TRP A 582 -21.34 1.91 38.85
N SER A 583 -20.92 0.90 39.63
CA SER A 583 -19.69 0.14 39.41
C SER A 583 -19.93 -1.30 38.97
N ILE A 584 -21.16 -1.69 38.63
CA ILE A 584 -21.51 -3.06 38.19
C ILE A 584 -21.99 -3.01 36.75
N LEU A 585 -21.43 -3.87 35.90
CA LEU A 585 -21.94 -4.10 34.55
C LEU A 585 -22.89 -5.28 34.54
N GLY A 586 -24.11 -5.02 34.07
CA GLY A 586 -25.07 -6.05 33.70
C GLY A 586 -24.87 -6.47 32.25
N LYS A 587 -25.55 -7.54 31.86
CA LYS A 587 -25.51 -8.07 30.50
C LYS A 587 -26.88 -7.97 29.85
N ILE A 588 -26.88 -7.76 28.55
CA ILE A 588 -28.02 -7.96 27.66
C ILE A 588 -27.66 -9.18 26.80
N ASP A 589 -28.55 -10.16 26.78
CA ASP A 589 -28.45 -11.33 25.91
C ASP A 589 -29.87 -11.72 25.49
N THR A 590 -30.17 -11.53 24.20
CA THR A 590 -31.48 -11.83 23.63
C THR A 590 -31.58 -13.25 23.08
N SER A 591 -30.48 -14.00 23.05
CA SER A 591 -30.47 -15.43 22.72
C SER A 591 -30.83 -16.30 23.93
N SER A 592 -30.37 -15.91 25.13
CA SER A 592 -30.57 -16.65 26.37
C SER A 592 -32.04 -16.78 26.76
N SER A 593 -32.49 -17.94 27.23
CA SER A 593 -33.81 -18.10 27.86
C SER A 593 -33.85 -17.59 29.31
N ASP A 594 -32.71 -17.24 29.89
CA ASP A 594 -32.62 -16.68 31.24
C ASP A 594 -33.08 -15.22 31.24
N THR A 595 -34.26 -14.98 31.79
CA THR A 595 -34.85 -13.63 31.94
C THR A 595 -34.46 -12.96 33.26
N SER A 596 -33.46 -13.48 33.97
CA SER A 596 -33.01 -12.93 35.26
C SER A 596 -32.46 -11.51 35.10
N GLY A 597 -33.33 -10.52 35.33
CA GLY A 597 -32.98 -9.10 35.23
C GLY A 597 -33.25 -8.45 33.87
N ILE A 598 -33.77 -9.21 32.91
CA ILE A 598 -34.05 -8.76 31.54
C ILE A 598 -35.40 -9.30 31.08
N THR A 599 -36.24 -8.42 30.50
CA THR A 599 -37.45 -8.83 29.79
C THR A 599 -37.32 -8.41 28.33
N THR A 600 -37.45 -9.35 27.40
CA THR A 600 -37.51 -9.05 25.95
C THR A 600 -38.96 -8.92 25.48
N GLY A 601 -39.21 -8.11 24.46
CA GLY A 601 -40.47 -8.13 23.72
C GLY A 601 -40.71 -9.46 23.00
N SER A 602 -41.80 -9.53 22.22
CA SER A 602 -42.16 -10.73 21.44
C SER A 602 -41.11 -11.13 20.40
N LYS A 603 -40.33 -10.15 19.91
CA LYS A 603 -39.21 -10.37 18.98
C LYS A 603 -37.87 -10.23 19.72
N ARG A 604 -36.99 -11.22 19.52
CA ARG A 604 -35.68 -11.33 20.19
C ARG A 604 -34.49 -11.13 19.25
N THR A 605 -34.72 -11.23 17.94
CA THR A 605 -33.69 -11.11 16.91
C THR A 605 -33.97 -9.93 15.99
N LEU A 606 -32.92 -9.40 15.37
CA LEU A 606 -33.00 -8.37 14.35
C LEU A 606 -32.67 -8.99 12.99
N ASN A 607 -33.53 -8.80 12.00
CA ASN A 607 -33.25 -9.23 10.63
C ASN A 607 -32.21 -8.29 10.02
N LEU A 608 -31.05 -8.81 9.62
CA LEU A 608 -30.00 -8.06 8.93
C LEU A 608 -29.79 -8.67 7.53
N GLN A 609 -29.49 -7.82 6.55
CA GLN A 609 -29.07 -8.24 5.22
C GLN A 609 -27.56 -8.42 5.17
N GLN A 610 -27.05 -9.29 4.30
CA GLN A 610 -25.61 -9.37 4.06
C GLN A 610 -25.05 -7.99 3.68
N GLY A 611 -23.91 -7.63 4.26
CA GLY A 611 -23.29 -6.32 4.09
C GLY A 611 -23.73 -5.32 5.15
N LEU A 612 -23.57 -4.03 4.85
CA LEU A 612 -23.75 -2.95 5.81
C LEU A 612 -25.23 -2.62 6.09
N ASN A 613 -25.65 -2.76 7.35
CA ASN A 613 -26.99 -2.44 7.84
C ASN A 613 -26.95 -1.23 8.78
N LYS A 614 -27.93 -0.34 8.65
CA LYS A 614 -28.18 0.72 9.63
C LYS A 614 -28.97 0.13 10.80
N VAL A 615 -28.52 0.38 12.03
CA VAL A 615 -29.25 0.03 13.26
C VAL A 615 -29.42 1.28 14.12
N ILE A 616 -30.66 1.52 14.55
CA ILE A 616 -31.06 2.66 15.36
C ILE A 616 -31.37 2.16 16.77
N VAL A 617 -30.68 2.74 17.75
CA VAL A 617 -30.85 2.48 19.17
C VAL A 617 -31.63 3.63 19.80
N SER A 618 -32.73 3.33 20.48
CA SER A 618 -33.67 4.31 21.02
C SER A 618 -34.30 3.84 22.35
N GLN A 619 -35.14 4.67 22.98
CA GLN A 619 -35.97 4.23 24.13
C GLN A 619 -37.24 3.52 23.66
N VAL A 620 -37.79 2.65 24.53
CA VAL A 620 -39.19 2.20 24.46
C VAL A 620 -40.05 3.12 25.34
N SER A 621 -39.68 3.23 26.62
CA SER A 621 -40.33 4.06 27.63
C SER A 621 -39.33 4.52 28.70
N GLY A 622 -39.40 5.78 29.12
CA GLY A 622 -38.47 6.35 30.10
C GLY A 622 -37.02 6.43 29.58
N ASP A 623 -36.06 6.58 30.49
CA ASP A 623 -34.64 6.64 30.12
C ASP A 623 -34.09 5.27 29.71
N THR A 624 -33.09 5.23 28.82
CA THR A 624 -32.36 3.99 28.51
C THR A 624 -31.25 3.72 29.54
N PRO A 625 -30.81 2.46 29.71
CA PRO A 625 -29.53 2.21 30.35
C PRO A 625 -28.38 2.79 29.50
N TYR A 626 -27.20 2.94 30.12
CA TYR A 626 -25.96 3.18 29.39
C TYR A 626 -25.49 1.84 28.83
N ILE A 627 -25.07 1.78 27.57
CA ILE A 627 -24.73 0.52 26.89
C ILE A 627 -23.28 0.49 26.42
N GLY A 628 -22.65 -0.67 26.49
CA GLY A 628 -21.32 -0.92 25.93
C GLY A 628 -21.35 -1.37 24.47
N ASN A 629 -20.24 -1.96 24.03
CA ASN A 629 -20.14 -2.57 22.70
C ASN A 629 -21.24 -3.61 22.48
N LEU A 630 -21.70 -3.69 21.24
CA LEU A 630 -22.79 -4.57 20.82
C LEU A 630 -22.21 -5.76 20.07
N THR A 631 -22.79 -6.93 20.22
CA THR A 631 -22.48 -8.10 19.38
C THR A 631 -23.78 -8.63 18.79
N PHE A 632 -23.77 -8.87 17.49
CA PHE A 632 -24.87 -9.45 16.75
C PHE A 632 -24.46 -10.86 16.33
N THR A 633 -25.17 -11.88 16.79
CA THR A 633 -24.85 -13.27 16.49
C THR A 633 -25.97 -13.90 15.67
N LEU A 634 -25.63 -14.43 14.50
CA LEU A 634 -26.58 -15.11 13.62
C LEU A 634 -27.23 -16.28 14.37
N SER A 635 -28.56 -16.32 14.37
CA SER A 635 -29.31 -17.35 15.07
C SER A 635 -29.66 -18.50 14.14
N ASP A 636 -29.30 -19.74 14.51
CA ASP A 636 -29.61 -20.95 13.74
C ASP A 636 -31.10 -21.37 13.81
N THR A 637 -31.89 -20.70 14.66
CA THR A 637 -33.30 -21.06 14.90
C THR A 637 -34.24 -19.95 14.42
N PRO A 638 -35.11 -20.20 13.43
CA PRO A 638 -36.16 -19.26 13.04
C PRO A 638 -37.11 -19.02 14.22
N GLN A 639 -37.26 -17.77 14.67
CA GLN A 639 -38.28 -17.43 15.68
C GLN A 639 -39.65 -17.35 15.00
N VAL A 640 -40.60 -18.19 15.45
CA VAL A 640 -42.01 -18.09 15.08
C VAL A 640 -42.63 -16.93 15.88
N ASN A 641 -43.23 -15.96 15.20
CA ASN A 641 -43.98 -14.88 15.83
C ASN A 641 -44.98 -15.48 16.84
N ALA A 642 -44.92 -15.04 18.11
CA ALA A 642 -45.92 -15.42 19.10
C ALA A 642 -47.30 -14.96 18.60
N VAL A 643 -48.17 -15.92 18.26
CA VAL A 643 -49.57 -15.67 17.95
C VAL A 643 -50.23 -15.11 19.21
N ASN A 644 -50.86 -13.94 19.07
CA ASN A 644 -51.68 -13.35 20.12
C ASN A 644 -52.77 -14.35 20.54
N ASN A 645 -52.59 -15.00 21.70
CA ASN A 645 -53.71 -15.62 22.40
C ASN A 645 -54.53 -14.49 23.04
N THR A 646 -55.47 -13.94 22.27
CA THR A 646 -56.60 -13.23 22.86
C THR A 646 -57.47 -14.25 23.57
N ASN A 647 -57.49 -14.15 24.90
CA ASN A 647 -58.41 -14.87 25.78
C ASN A 647 -59.86 -14.51 25.41
N GLU A 648 -60.57 -15.41 24.74
CA GLU A 648 -62.03 -15.48 24.85
C GLU A 648 -62.36 -16.44 25.99
N ASN A 649 -62.74 -15.89 27.14
CA ASN A 649 -63.56 -16.56 28.14
C ASN A 649 -64.21 -15.49 29.01
N ASN A 650 -65.47 -15.17 28.72
CA ASN A 650 -66.54 -15.03 29.71
C ASN A 650 -67.87 -14.66 29.03
N ALA A 651 -68.74 -15.66 28.87
CA ALA A 651 -70.18 -15.50 29.02
C ALA A 651 -70.81 -16.89 29.20
N GLU A 652 -70.79 -17.41 30.43
CA GLU A 652 -71.79 -18.40 30.85
C GLU A 652 -73.13 -17.69 31.10
N GLY A 653 -74.21 -18.27 30.55
CA GLY A 653 -75.55 -18.04 31.06
C GLY A 653 -76.67 -18.22 30.05
N GLY A 654 -77.21 -19.44 29.92
CA GLY A 654 -78.64 -19.61 29.60
C GLY A 654 -79.04 -20.61 28.50
N SER A 655 -78.99 -21.90 28.83
CA SER A 655 -80.11 -22.87 28.75
C SER A 655 -80.90 -23.17 27.45
N VAL A 656 -80.98 -24.49 27.19
CA VAL A 656 -82.04 -25.32 26.52
C VAL A 656 -81.97 -25.60 25.00
N THR A 657 -81.29 -26.71 24.65
CA THR A 657 -81.65 -27.92 23.83
C THR A 657 -82.45 -27.83 22.49
N PRO A 658 -82.58 -28.92 21.69
CA PRO A 658 -81.82 -29.16 20.46
C PRO A 658 -82.73 -29.35 19.21
N GLU A 659 -82.14 -29.46 18.01
CA GLU A 659 -82.51 -30.42 16.93
C GLU A 659 -82.20 -29.91 15.51
N SER A 660 -81.54 -30.81 14.76
CA SER A 660 -81.63 -31.10 13.32
C SER A 660 -81.79 -29.96 12.30
N ARG A 661 -80.78 -29.80 11.44
CA ARG A 661 -80.75 -30.41 10.10
C ARG A 661 -79.37 -30.27 9.47
#